data_AF-A0A8T4TS04-F1
#
_entry.id   AF-A0A8T4TS04-F1
#
_cell.length_a   1.000
_cell.length_b   1.000
_cell.length_c   1.000
_cell.angle_alpha   90.00
_cell.angle_beta   90.00
_cell.angle_gamma   90.00
#
_symmetry.space_group_name_H-M   'P 1'
#
loop_
_entity.id
_entity.type
_entity.pdbx_description
1 polymer ?
#
loop_
_entity_poly.entity_id
_entity_poly.type
_entity_poly.pdbx_seq_one_letter_code
_entity_poly.pdbx_strand_id
1 'polypeptide(L)'
;MEVCYMQKLKGMVKKLAAISTGVAMLGASFTGALAADLNEYPAPFVNVGTKKFDYLLVLGSGASGEGAARDTSGALDIASGLASVSVGSSSETATVSVTGGQSEDIPLTSNLAAVNQFDSVLTDDDIESLFDGEITFQSTNYDTSEEVLLNLNKNVSIQTSLSSSDDDYGSEIRMEFEKGALVYLYRFDESIQVNKTSSSDSLEINFLGQKLDITSVDSATKVTASVGTEYLLNSGESVEVNGKTVTLSKVGSGSDVAVDVDGVSKILSDGQTSTINGIEVKNSDQFYDSNDQTKSSANLVVGTDAVDTIQDSGKYFGGDDVCKNEDYTDPDCWKWVVKNMNTIGTTSYTNTATNGISWGTTGPVLALQNDFALNDFKDDPPAAGECISFPNNYVSVCFDSLTTKDEDNLILTLERDTGFDSESSEAGVIGRQSGEAAILISSNKKDTLAVDLDGAGFVKNGTGTNDPKTDKIWIGAFNSSSYPIYYEDSNGLTQLAGWLSNALNTTNFAYIDNDKIRGTTGTAIVFNASRRGRSAGDGAGDSFPNNIELVIEPADTDMSPAGADTLWTNWTFSNSTGAHANGTLVSLGISASSEEANEVLWESTAIGTKDEDHRSRYGIIIETPKTKGAGDKVEFGIPSDFMQANVVIKGESAVVSGGSSGGDVVMAAVDKALSPVLDTEVSNKAADNLILVGGPAVNRLSAEFLGLVYPAYGADSGISSGEAIISLKDNGNKVAMIVAGYEAGDTVRASRVLRDYSAYASNLKGAEVTVKGTTSNPTVVASVA
;
A
#
# COMPACT_ATOMS: atom_id res chain seq x y z
N MET A 1 0.45 12.70 -31.71
CA MET A 1 0.62 13.57 -30.54
C MET A 1 -0.70 13.92 -29.87
N GLU A 2 -1.76 14.37 -30.56
CA GLU A 2 -3.07 14.68 -29.92
C GLU A 2 -3.84 13.46 -29.36
N VAL A 3 -3.62 12.25 -29.90
CA VAL A 3 -4.34 11.04 -29.46
C VAL A 3 -3.82 10.50 -28.11
N CYS A 4 -2.51 10.62 -27.83
CA CYS A 4 -1.94 10.27 -26.51
C CYS A 4 -2.38 11.24 -25.40
N TYR A 5 -2.52 12.54 -25.71
CA TYR A 5 -2.90 13.54 -24.72
C TYR A 5 -4.37 13.39 -24.27
N MET A 6 -5.28 13.03 -25.18
CA MET A 6 -6.67 12.72 -24.85
C MET A 6 -6.86 11.40 -24.10
N GLN A 7 -5.93 10.44 -24.24
CA GLN A 7 -5.96 9.19 -23.47
C GLN A 7 -5.41 9.37 -22.05
N LYS A 8 -4.36 10.18 -21.87
CA LYS A 8 -3.89 10.63 -20.53
C LYS A 8 -4.98 11.41 -19.77
N LEU A 9 -5.75 12.26 -20.46
CA LEU A 9 -6.92 12.95 -19.86
C LEU A 9 -8.07 12.01 -19.49
N LYS A 10 -8.30 10.92 -20.23
CA LYS A 10 -9.31 9.90 -19.84
C LYS A 10 -8.86 9.06 -18.63
N GLY A 11 -7.55 8.81 -18.47
CA GLY A 11 -6.97 8.19 -17.27
C GLY A 11 -7.03 9.12 -16.06
N MET A 12 -6.65 10.39 -16.21
CA MET A 12 -6.72 11.39 -15.14
C MET A 12 -8.15 11.75 -14.72
N VAL A 13 -9.12 11.72 -15.63
CA VAL A 13 -10.54 11.97 -15.32
C VAL A 13 -11.19 10.77 -14.61
N LYS A 14 -10.66 9.55 -14.77
CA LYS A 14 -11.05 8.39 -13.94
C LYS A 14 -10.48 8.50 -12.52
N LYS A 15 -9.24 8.99 -12.33
CA LYS A 15 -8.64 9.25 -11.00
C LYS A 15 -9.36 10.35 -10.18
N LEU A 16 -10.27 11.14 -10.78
CA LEU A 16 -11.04 12.22 -10.12
C LEU A 16 -12.55 11.93 -9.97
N ALA A 17 -13.05 10.77 -10.43
CA ALA A 17 -14.49 10.50 -10.50
C ALA A 17 -15.06 9.65 -9.34
N ALA A 18 -14.25 9.24 -8.36
CA ALA A 18 -14.69 8.46 -7.20
C ALA A 18 -15.03 9.37 -6.00
N ILE A 19 -16.01 10.25 -6.16
CA ILE A 19 -16.63 10.97 -5.03
C ILE A 19 -18.12 10.63 -5.08
N SER A 20 -18.52 9.47 -4.54
CA SER A 20 -19.94 9.12 -4.41
C SER A 20 -20.23 8.39 -3.11
N THR A 21 -20.58 9.21 -2.11
CA THR A 21 -21.71 9.04 -1.15
C THR A 21 -22.00 7.62 -0.63
N GLY A 22 -21.71 7.36 0.66
CA GLY A 22 -21.98 6.04 1.24
C GLY A 22 -22.03 5.85 2.77
N VAL A 23 -22.16 6.87 3.62
CA VAL A 23 -22.85 6.75 4.93
C VAL A 23 -23.55 8.07 5.15
N ALA A 24 -24.88 8.05 5.30
CA ALA A 24 -25.77 9.18 5.58
C ALA A 24 -25.16 10.58 5.31
N MET A 25 -25.58 11.20 4.21
CA MET A 25 -25.49 12.64 4.02
C MET A 25 -26.13 13.39 5.21
N LEU A 26 -25.38 13.57 6.29
CA LEU A 26 -25.27 14.84 7.02
C LEU A 26 -23.98 15.56 6.59
N GLY A 27 -23.47 15.23 5.41
CA GLY A 27 -22.64 16.11 4.61
C GLY A 27 -23.51 17.01 3.75
N ALA A 28 -24.49 17.72 4.34
CA ALA A 28 -24.77 19.03 3.78
C ALA A 28 -23.44 19.77 3.90
N SER A 29 -22.88 20.22 2.79
CA SER A 29 -22.00 21.37 2.85
C SER A 29 -22.75 22.41 3.67
N PHE A 30 -22.37 22.60 4.95
CA PHE A 30 -22.87 23.70 5.76
C PHE A 30 -22.25 25.00 5.20
N THR A 31 -22.61 25.30 3.95
CA THR A 31 -22.53 26.61 3.37
C THR A 31 -23.75 27.36 3.90
N GLY A 32 -23.61 27.87 5.12
CA GLY A 32 -24.58 28.76 5.74
C GLY A 32 -25.16 28.23 7.04
N ALA A 33 -25.06 29.06 8.07
CA ALA A 33 -25.65 28.93 9.40
C ALA A 33 -27.02 28.22 9.40
N LEU A 34 -27.04 26.97 9.86
CA LEU A 34 -28.23 26.26 10.32
C LEU A 34 -27.92 25.76 11.73
N ALA A 35 -28.91 25.86 12.62
CA ALA A 35 -28.77 25.83 14.08
C ALA A 35 -27.77 24.78 14.60
N ALA A 36 -26.71 25.24 15.27
CA ALA A 36 -25.71 24.38 15.87
C ALA A 36 -26.34 23.54 17.00
N ASP A 37 -26.28 22.21 16.89
CA ASP A 37 -26.86 21.26 17.85
C ASP A 37 -25.77 20.38 18.45
N LEU A 38 -25.77 20.23 19.78
CA LEU A 38 -24.81 19.41 20.51
C LEU A 38 -24.95 17.90 20.22
N ASN A 39 -26.06 17.47 19.60
CA ASN A 39 -26.20 16.09 19.14
C ASN A 39 -25.28 15.73 17.97
N GLU A 40 -24.69 16.74 17.32
CA GLU A 40 -23.74 16.58 16.23
C GLU A 40 -22.29 16.44 16.73
N TYR A 41 -22.02 16.70 18.02
CA TYR A 41 -20.70 16.51 18.61
C TYR A 41 -20.24 15.04 18.44
N PRO A 42 -19.03 14.77 17.88
CA PRO A 42 -17.86 15.64 17.85
C PRO A 42 -17.68 16.55 16.61
N ALA A 43 -18.62 16.55 15.65
CA ALA A 43 -18.61 17.53 14.56
C ALA A 43 -19.00 18.94 15.10
N PRO A 44 -18.45 20.03 14.54
CA PRO A 44 -17.49 20.11 13.43
C PRO A 44 -16.01 20.07 13.88
N PHE A 45 -15.70 19.78 15.15
CA PHE A 45 -14.33 19.83 15.70
C PHE A 45 -13.45 18.68 15.19
N VAL A 46 -14.07 17.57 14.79
CA VAL A 46 -13.43 16.48 14.05
C VAL A 46 -14.08 16.40 12.67
N ASN A 47 -13.30 16.64 11.62
CA ASN A 47 -13.73 16.38 10.26
C ASN A 47 -13.40 14.93 9.90
N VAL A 48 -14.41 14.07 9.96
CA VAL A 48 -14.29 12.65 9.62
C VAL A 48 -13.92 12.43 8.16
N GLY A 49 -14.37 13.31 7.25
CA GLY A 49 -14.10 13.20 5.81
C GLY A 49 -12.68 13.61 5.40
N THR A 50 -12.07 14.57 6.09
CA THR A 50 -10.68 14.99 5.82
C THR A 50 -9.68 14.46 6.85
N LYS A 51 -10.12 13.58 7.77
CA LYS A 51 -9.31 13.00 8.87
C LYS A 51 -8.52 14.04 9.67
N LYS A 52 -9.10 15.22 9.92
CA LYS A 52 -8.43 16.36 10.55
C LYS A 52 -9.22 16.92 11.73
N PHE A 53 -8.49 17.40 12.74
CA PHE A 53 -9.03 18.30 13.74
C PHE A 53 -9.16 19.70 13.15
N ASP A 54 -10.34 20.31 13.26
CA ASP A 54 -10.59 21.70 12.85
C ASP A 54 -11.06 22.48 14.07
N TYR A 55 -10.17 22.69 15.03
CA TYR A 55 -10.44 23.50 16.21
C TYR A 55 -9.20 24.15 16.83
N LEU A 56 -9.42 25.22 17.58
CA LEU A 56 -8.45 25.84 18.47
C LEU A 56 -8.94 25.68 19.92
N LEU A 57 -8.12 25.05 20.76
CA LEU A 57 -8.40 24.88 22.18
C LEU A 57 -7.94 26.13 22.95
N VAL A 58 -8.88 26.81 23.59
CA VAL A 58 -8.63 28.11 24.23
C VAL A 58 -8.91 28.05 25.72
N LEU A 59 -7.89 28.30 26.52
CA LEU A 59 -7.95 28.41 27.98
C LEU A 59 -8.14 29.87 28.41
N GLY A 60 -8.92 30.09 29.47
CA GLY A 60 -9.07 31.43 30.06
C GLY A 60 -7.82 31.89 30.80
N SER A 61 -7.24 33.03 30.41
CA SER A 61 -6.08 33.62 31.10
C SER A 61 -6.37 34.19 32.49
N GLY A 62 -7.65 34.38 32.84
CA GLY A 62 -8.09 34.90 34.14
C GLY A 62 -8.09 33.87 35.28
N ALA A 63 -7.89 32.58 34.97
CA ALA A 63 -7.77 31.53 35.98
C ALA A 63 -6.37 31.55 36.63
N SER A 64 -6.27 31.23 37.92
CA SER A 64 -4.99 31.12 38.62
C SER A 64 -4.95 29.96 39.60
N GLY A 65 -3.75 29.50 39.95
CA GLY A 65 -3.53 28.41 40.91
C GLY A 65 -4.23 27.12 40.53
N GLU A 66 -4.99 26.54 41.46
CA GLU A 66 -5.72 25.28 41.26
C GLU A 66 -6.80 25.39 40.17
N GLY A 67 -7.39 26.59 39.99
CA GLY A 67 -8.40 26.82 38.95
C GLY A 67 -7.82 26.64 37.54
N ALA A 68 -6.66 27.27 37.28
CA ALA A 68 -5.97 27.14 36.00
C ALA A 68 -5.54 25.69 35.71
N ALA A 69 -5.03 24.97 36.72
CA ALA A 69 -4.65 23.56 36.57
C ALA A 69 -5.85 22.66 36.23
N ARG A 70 -7.03 22.94 36.82
CA ARG A 70 -8.27 22.22 36.55
C ARG A 70 -8.85 22.53 35.17
N ASP A 71 -8.82 23.78 34.74
CA ASP A 71 -9.25 24.15 33.38
C ASP A 71 -8.33 23.52 32.32
N THR A 72 -7.01 23.51 32.54
CA THR A 72 -6.06 22.77 31.68
C THR A 72 -6.35 21.27 31.65
N SER A 73 -6.62 20.65 32.81
CA SER A 73 -6.99 19.23 32.88
C SER A 73 -8.30 18.96 32.12
N GLY A 74 -9.30 19.84 32.21
CA GLY A 74 -10.54 19.70 31.47
C GLY A 74 -10.36 19.87 29.95
N ALA A 75 -9.49 20.79 29.54
CA ALA A 75 -9.14 20.97 28.13
C ALA A 75 -8.42 19.74 27.56
N LEU A 76 -7.52 19.12 28.33
CA LEU A 76 -6.86 17.87 27.96
C LEU A 76 -7.85 16.69 27.92
N ASP A 77 -8.81 16.61 28.85
CA ASP A 77 -9.87 15.60 28.81
C ASP A 77 -10.67 15.71 27.48
N ILE A 78 -11.06 16.91 27.06
CA ILE A 78 -11.78 17.12 25.79
C ILE A 78 -10.90 16.74 24.60
N ALA A 79 -9.66 17.22 24.57
CA ALA A 79 -8.72 16.91 23.50
C ALA A 79 -8.48 15.39 23.37
N SER A 80 -8.37 14.67 24.50
CA SER A 80 -8.23 13.22 24.53
C SER A 80 -9.47 12.48 23.99
N GLY A 81 -10.67 12.98 24.31
CA GLY A 81 -11.92 12.43 23.79
C GLY A 81 -12.05 12.62 22.28
N LEU A 82 -11.75 13.82 21.79
CA LEU A 82 -11.71 14.13 20.36
C LEU A 82 -10.64 13.31 19.64
N ALA A 83 -9.48 13.12 20.27
CA ALA A 83 -8.41 12.28 19.74
C ALA A 83 -8.81 10.80 19.65
N SER A 84 -9.68 10.32 20.54
CA SER A 84 -10.21 8.95 20.53
C SER A 84 -11.39 8.73 19.56
N VAL A 85 -11.85 9.78 18.87
CA VAL A 85 -12.91 9.66 17.87
C VAL A 85 -12.37 8.82 16.71
N SER A 86 -12.88 7.60 16.58
CA SER A 86 -12.67 6.78 15.38
C SER A 86 -13.24 7.53 14.18
N VAL A 87 -12.35 8.11 13.39
CA VAL A 87 -12.66 8.41 11.99
C VAL A 87 -12.73 7.05 11.31
N GLY A 88 -13.90 6.71 10.75
CA GLY A 88 -14.06 5.42 10.08
C GLY A 88 -12.95 5.27 9.04
N SER A 89 -12.42 4.06 8.87
CA SER A 89 -11.69 3.74 7.66
C SER A 89 -12.66 3.99 6.50
N SER A 90 -12.45 5.09 5.78
CA SER A 90 -12.52 4.94 4.35
C SER A 90 -11.55 3.82 4.04
N SER A 91 -11.96 2.79 3.28
CA SER A 91 -11.00 2.22 2.35
C SER A 91 -10.71 3.33 1.32
N GLU A 92 -9.97 4.32 1.78
CA GLU A 92 -8.92 4.83 0.95
C GLU A 92 -7.98 3.64 0.85
N THR A 93 -7.88 3.08 -0.35
CA THR A 93 -6.61 2.59 -0.87
C THR A 93 -5.53 3.42 -0.20
N ALA A 94 -4.65 2.78 0.57
CA ALA A 94 -3.54 3.47 1.22
C ALA A 94 -2.74 4.15 0.11
N THR A 95 -3.03 5.42 -0.18
CA THR A 95 -2.25 6.16 -1.16
C THR A 95 -0.94 6.44 -0.49
N VAL A 96 0.00 5.51 -0.67
CA VAL A 96 1.39 5.75 -0.39
C VAL A 96 1.79 6.94 -1.23
N SER A 97 2.32 7.96 -0.59
CA SER A 97 2.86 9.12 -1.28
C SER A 97 4.34 9.22 -0.96
N VAL A 98 5.12 9.40 -2.02
CA VAL A 98 6.56 9.42 -1.98
C VAL A 98 7.00 10.80 -2.43
N THR A 99 7.77 11.48 -1.59
CA THR A 99 8.47 12.71 -1.98
C THR A 99 9.87 12.32 -2.43
N GLY A 100 10.26 12.72 -3.65
CA GLY A 100 11.55 12.35 -4.24
C GLY A 100 11.58 10.97 -4.92
N GLY A 101 10.40 10.41 -5.25
CA GLY A 101 10.24 9.14 -5.95
C GLY A 101 8.83 8.96 -6.51
N GLN A 102 8.55 7.81 -7.12
CA GLN A 102 7.25 7.44 -7.67
C GLN A 102 6.63 6.27 -6.89
N SER A 103 5.30 6.20 -6.90
CA SER A 103 4.54 5.08 -6.36
C SER A 103 3.35 4.75 -7.25
N GLU A 104 3.09 3.46 -7.47
CA GLU A 104 1.93 2.99 -8.22
C GLU A 104 1.33 1.75 -7.58
N ASP A 105 0.02 1.59 -7.73
CA ASP A 105 -0.70 0.38 -7.32
C ASP A 105 -0.68 -0.62 -8.48
N ILE A 106 0.18 -1.62 -8.37
CA ILE A 106 0.43 -2.62 -9.40
C ILE A 106 -0.54 -3.80 -9.23
N PRO A 107 -1.40 -4.10 -10.22
CA PRO A 107 -2.21 -5.32 -10.24
C PRO A 107 -1.35 -6.57 -10.04
N LEU A 108 -1.84 -7.53 -9.26
CA LEU A 108 -1.16 -8.82 -9.14
C LEU A 108 -0.98 -9.42 -10.55
N THR A 109 0.17 -10.06 -10.77
CA THR A 109 0.69 -10.62 -12.04
C THR A 109 1.09 -9.62 -13.11
N SER A 110 0.88 -8.32 -12.89
CA SER A 110 1.30 -7.29 -13.84
C SER A 110 2.79 -7.01 -13.72
N ASN A 111 3.41 -6.72 -14.87
CA ASN A 111 4.73 -6.11 -14.90
C ASN A 111 4.66 -4.68 -14.35
N LEU A 112 5.70 -4.22 -13.65
CA LEU A 112 5.78 -2.87 -13.10
C LEU A 112 5.71 -1.77 -14.18
N ALA A 113 6.26 -2.03 -15.38
CA ALA A 113 6.23 -1.11 -16.51
C ALA A 113 5.12 -1.46 -17.52
N ALA A 114 4.06 -2.14 -17.07
CA ALA A 114 2.89 -2.38 -17.89
C ALA A 114 2.18 -1.06 -18.25
N VAL A 115 1.27 -1.12 -19.22
CA VAL A 115 0.53 0.07 -19.67
C VAL A 115 -0.26 0.68 -18.50
N ASN A 116 -0.09 1.99 -18.28
CA ASN A 116 -0.67 2.78 -17.17
C ASN A 116 -0.09 2.49 -15.78
N GLN A 117 1.02 1.76 -15.68
CA GLN A 117 1.81 1.63 -14.47
C GLN A 117 3.01 2.59 -14.53
N PHE A 118 4.16 2.23 -13.95
CA PHE A 118 5.38 3.03 -14.07
C PHE A 118 5.79 3.22 -15.52
N ASP A 119 6.39 4.38 -15.81
CA ASP A 119 7.10 4.56 -17.06
C ASP A 119 8.28 3.58 -17.13
N SER A 120 8.53 3.02 -18.33
CA SER A 120 9.63 2.05 -18.52
C SER A 120 11.03 2.69 -18.47
N VAL A 121 11.07 4.02 -18.40
CA VAL A 121 12.26 4.87 -18.28
C VAL A 121 11.94 5.90 -17.22
N LEU A 122 12.65 5.85 -16.11
CA LEU A 122 12.51 6.75 -14.99
C LEU A 122 13.68 7.74 -15.00
N THR A 123 13.35 9.01 -14.84
CA THR A 123 14.28 10.15 -14.93
C THR A 123 14.28 10.97 -13.64
N ASP A 124 14.98 12.10 -13.58
CA ASP A 124 14.99 13.01 -12.43
C ASP A 124 13.60 13.60 -12.10
N ASP A 125 12.73 13.73 -13.12
CA ASP A 125 11.31 14.06 -12.95
C ASP A 125 10.54 13.01 -12.12
N ASP A 126 11.01 11.76 -12.12
CA ASP A 126 10.41 10.64 -11.38
C ASP A 126 11.13 10.37 -10.06
N ILE A 127 12.46 10.46 -10.07
CA ILE A 127 13.31 10.13 -8.94
C ILE A 127 14.33 11.26 -8.79
N GLU A 128 14.10 12.13 -7.81
CA GLU A 128 14.84 13.39 -7.61
C GLU A 128 16.36 13.20 -7.45
N SER A 129 16.81 12.02 -7.00
CA SER A 129 18.24 11.73 -6.86
C SER A 129 18.97 11.47 -8.19
N LEU A 130 18.25 11.18 -9.28
CA LEU A 130 18.87 10.96 -10.58
C LEU A 130 19.45 12.28 -11.11
N PHE A 131 20.71 12.24 -11.54
CA PHE A 131 21.40 13.41 -12.08
C PHE A 131 20.91 13.75 -13.48
N ASP A 132 20.62 15.03 -13.74
CA ASP A 132 20.45 15.61 -15.07
C ASP A 132 21.23 16.94 -15.16
N GLY A 133 22.19 17.03 -16.08
CA GLY A 133 22.97 18.24 -16.29
C GLY A 133 24.31 18.07 -16.99
N GLU A 134 25.16 19.10 -16.86
CA GLU A 134 26.41 19.17 -17.61
C GLU A 134 27.62 18.62 -16.85
N ILE A 135 28.44 17.84 -17.55
CA ILE A 135 29.82 17.50 -17.14
C ILE A 135 30.83 18.22 -18.03
N THR A 136 32.06 18.40 -17.55
CA THR A 136 33.15 18.96 -18.35
C THR A 136 34.18 17.89 -18.69
N PHE A 137 34.48 17.75 -19.98
CA PHE A 137 35.54 16.86 -20.47
C PHE A 137 36.32 17.52 -21.60
N GLN A 138 37.65 17.50 -21.54
CA GLN A 138 38.52 18.19 -22.52
C GLN A 138 38.13 19.66 -22.75
N SER A 139 37.85 20.38 -21.66
CA SER A 139 37.42 21.79 -21.70
C SER A 139 36.12 22.05 -22.50
N THR A 140 35.30 21.02 -22.72
CA THR A 140 33.99 21.10 -23.37
C THR A 140 32.92 20.61 -22.41
N ASN A 141 31.80 21.32 -22.33
CA ASN A 141 30.65 20.87 -21.56
C ASN A 141 29.84 19.87 -22.40
N TYR A 142 29.35 18.82 -21.76
CA TYR A 142 28.50 17.81 -22.36
C TYR A 142 27.29 17.61 -21.46
N ASP A 143 26.11 17.61 -22.08
CA ASP A 143 24.88 17.25 -21.39
C ASP A 143 24.83 15.73 -21.14
N THR A 144 24.49 15.36 -19.92
CA THR A 144 24.40 13.95 -19.47
C THR A 144 23.33 13.79 -18.41
N SER A 145 22.71 12.62 -18.37
CA SER A 145 21.62 12.30 -17.46
C SER A 145 21.75 10.88 -16.92
N GLU A 146 21.01 10.57 -15.86
CA GLU A 146 20.86 9.23 -15.31
C GLU A 146 19.43 8.72 -15.51
N GLU A 147 19.31 7.45 -15.88
CA GLU A 147 18.00 6.81 -16.10
C GLU A 147 17.94 5.46 -15.39
N VAL A 148 16.76 5.10 -14.86
CA VAL A 148 16.44 3.73 -14.47
C VAL A 148 15.48 3.13 -15.49
N LEU A 149 15.88 2.03 -16.12
CA LEU A 149 15.12 1.35 -17.15
C LEU A 149 14.49 0.09 -16.58
N LEU A 150 13.17 0.00 -16.70
CA LEU A 150 12.39 -1.21 -16.46
C LEU A 150 12.23 -1.95 -17.79
N ASN A 151 12.84 -3.11 -17.91
CA ASN A 151 12.90 -3.83 -19.19
C ASN A 151 11.53 -4.43 -19.55
N LEU A 152 10.93 -3.99 -20.65
CA LEU A 152 9.56 -4.39 -21.03
C LEU A 152 9.43 -5.86 -21.48
N ASN A 153 10.54 -6.55 -21.76
CA ASN A 153 10.53 -7.97 -22.13
C ASN A 153 10.97 -8.89 -20.99
N LYS A 154 11.44 -8.32 -19.87
CA LYS A 154 11.92 -9.06 -18.71
C LYS A 154 11.05 -8.75 -17.51
N ASN A 155 10.64 -9.79 -16.81
CA ASN A 155 9.61 -9.60 -15.81
C ASN A 155 10.16 -8.91 -14.55
N VAL A 156 9.48 -7.84 -14.13
CA VAL A 156 9.40 -7.43 -12.72
C VAL A 156 7.92 -7.41 -12.40
N SER A 157 7.44 -8.33 -11.58
CA SER A 157 6.00 -8.49 -11.37
C SER A 157 5.66 -8.98 -9.98
N ILE A 158 4.45 -8.66 -9.57
CA ILE A 158 3.86 -9.12 -8.32
C ILE A 158 3.22 -10.49 -8.56
N GLN A 159 3.60 -11.52 -7.82
CA GLN A 159 3.16 -12.90 -8.03
C GLN A 159 2.53 -13.47 -6.77
N THR A 160 1.61 -14.42 -6.99
CA THR A 160 0.98 -15.25 -5.97
C THR A 160 1.37 -16.71 -6.21
N SER A 161 1.01 -17.60 -5.29
CA SER A 161 1.19 -19.06 -5.48
C SER A 161 0.46 -19.64 -6.71
N LEU A 162 -0.59 -18.99 -7.21
CA LEU A 162 -1.31 -19.47 -8.39
C LEU A 162 -0.82 -18.86 -9.70
N SER A 163 -0.01 -17.81 -9.64
CA SER A 163 0.51 -17.13 -10.83
C SER A 163 2.01 -17.29 -11.06
N SER A 164 2.76 -17.59 -9.99
CA SER A 164 4.18 -17.91 -10.07
C SER A 164 4.43 -19.25 -10.76
N SER A 165 5.71 -19.52 -11.05
CA SER A 165 6.17 -20.81 -11.52
C SER A 165 6.22 -21.89 -10.44
N ASP A 166 6.18 -21.49 -9.16
CA ASP A 166 6.14 -22.35 -7.98
C ASP A 166 4.94 -21.95 -7.10
N ASP A 167 4.24 -22.93 -6.52
CA ASP A 167 3.03 -22.68 -5.72
C ASP A 167 3.29 -22.67 -4.21
N ASP A 168 4.56 -22.85 -3.80
CA ASP A 168 5.03 -22.86 -2.41
C ASP A 168 4.85 -21.50 -1.68
N TYR A 169 4.49 -20.41 -2.36
CA TYR A 169 4.19 -19.12 -1.71
C TYR A 169 2.98 -19.15 -0.78
N GLY A 170 2.14 -20.18 -0.87
CA GLY A 170 0.92 -20.27 -0.09
C GLY A 170 0.00 -19.06 -0.34
N SER A 171 -0.42 -18.36 0.73
CA SER A 171 -1.20 -17.12 0.62
C SER A 171 -0.33 -15.86 0.48
N GLU A 172 0.99 -15.97 0.50
CA GLU A 172 1.88 -14.82 0.40
C GLU A 172 1.96 -14.27 -1.03
N ILE A 173 2.33 -12.99 -1.12
CA ILE A 173 2.54 -12.27 -2.37
C ILE A 173 4.00 -11.85 -2.41
N ARG A 174 4.65 -12.01 -3.57
CA ARG A 174 6.07 -11.73 -3.78
C ARG A 174 6.32 -10.90 -5.02
N MET A 175 7.33 -10.04 -5.01
CA MET A 175 7.77 -9.27 -6.16
C MET A 175 8.92 -10.00 -6.85
N GLU A 176 8.63 -10.67 -7.97
CA GLU A 176 9.62 -11.44 -8.73
C GLU A 176 10.39 -10.58 -9.72
N PHE A 177 11.67 -10.93 -9.94
CA PHE A 177 12.59 -10.27 -10.86
C PHE A 177 13.26 -11.30 -11.80
N GLU A 178 13.20 -11.04 -13.10
CA GLU A 178 14.08 -11.71 -14.05
C GLU A 178 15.47 -11.05 -14.11
N LYS A 179 16.46 -11.83 -14.51
CA LYS A 179 17.80 -11.33 -14.84
C LYS A 179 17.74 -10.27 -15.95
N GLY A 180 18.34 -9.11 -15.71
CA GLY A 180 18.34 -7.96 -16.61
C GLY A 180 17.00 -7.22 -16.72
N ALA A 181 16.13 -7.38 -15.73
CA ALA A 181 14.87 -6.65 -15.64
C ALA A 181 15.03 -5.20 -15.15
N LEU A 182 16.04 -4.95 -14.31
CA LEU A 182 16.41 -3.64 -13.79
C LEU A 182 17.74 -3.18 -14.40
N VAL A 183 17.78 -1.97 -14.95
CA VAL A 183 19.00 -1.35 -15.48
C VAL A 183 19.11 0.09 -15.02
N TYR A 184 20.27 0.48 -14.49
CA TYR A 184 20.66 1.88 -14.29
C TYR A 184 21.58 2.28 -15.44
N LEU A 185 21.37 3.46 -16.01
CA LEU A 185 22.10 3.97 -17.16
C LEU A 185 22.67 5.36 -16.85
N TYR A 186 23.97 5.53 -17.03
CA TYR A 186 24.57 6.85 -17.19
C TYR A 186 24.56 7.22 -18.68
N ARG A 187 23.74 8.20 -19.03
CA ARG A 187 23.41 8.55 -20.40
C ARG A 187 24.20 9.78 -20.86
N PHE A 188 24.83 9.65 -22.03
CA PHE A 188 25.42 10.79 -22.73
C PHE A 188 24.40 11.36 -23.72
N ASP A 189 23.78 12.48 -23.36
CA ASP A 189 22.74 13.16 -24.15
C ASP A 189 23.31 13.84 -25.40
N GLU A 190 24.56 14.26 -25.32
CA GLU A 190 25.31 14.84 -26.42
C GLU A 190 26.43 13.94 -26.95
N SER A 191 26.86 14.23 -28.18
CA SER A 191 27.85 13.42 -28.88
C SER A 191 29.24 13.58 -28.25
N ILE A 192 29.65 12.61 -27.44
CA ILE A 192 30.94 12.57 -26.76
C ILE A 192 31.85 11.48 -27.35
N GLN A 193 33.16 11.66 -27.23
CA GLN A 193 34.17 10.66 -27.61
C GLN A 193 35.04 10.30 -26.39
N VAL A 194 34.62 9.28 -25.64
CA VAL A 194 35.22 8.92 -24.34
C VAL A 194 36.66 8.43 -24.47
N ASN A 195 37.05 7.77 -25.56
CA ASN A 195 38.44 7.27 -25.75
C ASN A 195 39.51 8.34 -25.99
N LYS A 196 39.20 9.61 -25.73
CA LYS A 196 40.20 10.67 -25.58
C LYS A 196 40.70 10.82 -24.14
N THR A 197 40.18 10.02 -23.20
CA THR A 197 40.66 10.01 -21.81
C THR A 197 42.12 9.62 -21.71
N SER A 198 42.79 10.18 -20.70
CA SER A 198 44.15 9.84 -20.30
C SER A 198 44.31 10.03 -18.79
N SER A 199 45.42 9.56 -18.22
CA SER A 199 45.72 9.76 -16.80
C SER A 199 45.86 11.24 -16.38
N SER A 200 46.07 12.16 -17.34
CA SER A 200 46.18 13.61 -17.11
C SER A 200 44.94 14.41 -17.52
N ASP A 201 43.99 13.76 -18.18
CA ASP A 201 42.75 14.36 -18.71
C ASP A 201 41.71 13.26 -18.78
N SER A 202 41.21 12.89 -17.61
CA SER A 202 40.25 11.80 -17.41
C SER A 202 38.81 12.31 -17.52
N LEU A 203 37.87 11.38 -17.61
CA LEU A 203 36.44 11.69 -17.60
C LEU A 203 35.89 11.38 -16.21
N GLU A 204 35.64 12.44 -15.45
CA GLU A 204 35.04 12.37 -14.13
C GLU A 204 33.50 12.43 -14.25
N ILE A 205 32.84 11.42 -13.70
CA ILE A 205 31.38 11.35 -13.58
C ILE A 205 31.01 10.85 -12.18
N ASN A 206 29.76 11.06 -11.77
CA ASN A 206 29.18 10.32 -10.65
C ASN A 206 28.33 9.19 -11.22
N PHE A 207 28.56 7.97 -10.76
CA PHE A 207 27.83 6.77 -11.16
C PHE A 207 27.27 6.13 -9.89
N LEU A 208 25.94 6.01 -9.78
CA LEU A 208 25.25 5.54 -8.57
C LEU A 208 25.69 6.30 -7.30
N GLY A 209 25.79 7.62 -7.40
CA GLY A 209 26.20 8.49 -6.29
C GLY A 209 27.68 8.43 -5.91
N GLN A 210 28.50 7.63 -6.59
CA GLN A 210 29.94 7.53 -6.36
C GLN A 210 30.74 8.10 -7.52
N LYS A 211 31.82 8.79 -7.20
CA LYS A 211 32.74 9.33 -8.20
C LYS A 211 33.42 8.19 -8.96
N LEU A 212 33.31 8.21 -10.29
CA LEU A 212 33.97 7.31 -11.20
C LEU A 212 34.85 8.15 -12.14
N ASP A 213 36.16 7.89 -12.09
CA ASP A 213 37.14 8.64 -12.87
C ASP A 213 37.75 7.78 -13.97
N ILE A 214 37.24 7.89 -15.19
CA ILE A 214 37.64 7.05 -16.33
C ILE A 214 38.94 7.58 -16.93
N THR A 215 40.02 6.82 -16.76
CA THR A 215 41.39 7.22 -17.13
C THR A 215 41.85 6.63 -18.47
N SER A 216 41.26 5.51 -18.90
CA SER A 216 41.51 4.94 -20.23
C SER A 216 40.30 4.22 -20.79
N VAL A 217 40.20 4.20 -22.13
CA VAL A 217 39.33 3.29 -22.87
C VAL A 217 40.18 2.26 -23.58
N ASP A 218 40.12 1.02 -23.12
CA ASP A 218 40.96 -0.06 -23.62
C ASP A 218 40.36 -0.70 -24.88
N SER A 219 39.02 -0.73 -24.98
CA SER A 219 38.30 -1.22 -26.16
C SER A 219 36.86 -0.66 -26.20
N ALA A 220 36.06 -1.08 -27.19
CA ALA A 220 34.65 -0.72 -27.26
C ALA A 220 33.84 -1.14 -26.02
N THR A 221 34.28 -2.18 -25.31
CA THR A 221 33.54 -2.83 -24.22
C THR A 221 34.33 -2.86 -22.92
N LYS A 222 35.34 -1.99 -22.77
CA LYS A 222 36.29 -2.04 -21.66
C LYS A 222 36.94 -0.68 -21.39
N VAL A 223 36.90 -0.23 -20.14
CA VAL A 223 37.53 1.00 -19.64
C VAL A 223 38.28 0.74 -18.34
N THR A 224 39.27 1.56 -18.02
CA THR A 224 39.93 1.57 -16.71
C THR A 224 39.57 2.85 -15.98
N ALA A 225 39.15 2.73 -14.71
CA ALA A 225 38.71 3.86 -13.91
C ALA A 225 39.25 3.79 -12.48
N SER A 226 39.43 4.96 -11.86
CA SER A 226 39.56 5.04 -10.41
C SER A 226 38.16 4.89 -9.80
N VAL A 227 37.98 3.89 -8.92
CA VAL A 227 36.68 3.52 -8.31
C VAL A 227 36.68 3.65 -6.79
N GLY A 228 37.86 3.81 -6.17
CA GLY A 228 37.98 3.99 -4.73
C GLY A 228 37.58 5.40 -4.27
N THR A 229 37.50 5.58 -2.95
CA THR A 229 37.22 6.89 -2.35
C THR A 229 38.46 7.76 -2.34
N GLU A 230 38.30 9.02 -2.73
CA GLU A 230 39.37 10.02 -2.78
C GLU A 230 39.51 10.74 -1.43
N TYR A 231 40.73 10.73 -0.88
CA TYR A 231 41.07 11.38 0.39
C TYR A 231 42.25 12.33 0.21
N LEU A 232 42.02 13.61 0.48
CA LEU A 232 43.09 14.59 0.67
C LEU A 232 43.61 14.48 2.11
N LEU A 233 44.79 13.90 2.28
CA LEU A 233 45.43 13.74 3.58
C LEU A 233 46.65 14.65 3.68
N ASN A 234 46.85 15.25 4.84
CA ASN A 234 48.11 15.88 5.20
C ASN A 234 49.11 14.83 5.71
N SER A 235 50.40 15.16 5.70
CA SER A 235 51.43 14.27 6.22
C SER A 235 51.23 14.01 7.72
N GLY A 236 51.03 12.75 8.08
CA GLY A 236 50.69 12.27 9.42
C GLY A 236 49.19 12.09 9.66
N GLU A 237 48.34 12.45 8.70
CA GLU A 237 46.89 12.27 8.78
C GLU A 237 46.48 10.86 8.33
N SER A 238 45.39 10.36 8.92
CA SER A 238 44.89 9.01 8.71
C SER A 238 43.39 9.01 8.44
N VAL A 239 42.94 8.00 7.70
CA VAL A 239 41.53 7.68 7.47
C VAL A 239 41.29 6.20 7.70
N GLU A 240 40.09 5.86 8.15
CA GLU A 240 39.65 4.47 8.30
C GLU A 240 38.97 3.98 7.02
N VAL A 241 39.47 2.91 6.42
CA VAL A 241 38.87 2.28 5.24
C VAL A 241 38.77 0.77 5.47
N ASN A 242 37.56 0.23 5.41
CA ASN A 242 37.26 -1.19 5.65
C ASN A 242 37.88 -1.72 6.97
N GLY A 243 37.79 -0.93 8.04
CA GLY A 243 38.28 -1.25 9.38
C GLY A 243 39.80 -1.22 9.55
N LYS A 244 40.53 -0.62 8.60
CA LYS A 244 41.99 -0.44 8.63
C LYS A 244 42.36 1.04 8.62
N THR A 245 43.38 1.40 9.38
CA THR A 245 43.90 2.77 9.42
C THR A 245 44.88 2.99 8.27
N VAL A 246 44.51 3.83 7.31
CA VAL A 246 45.35 4.27 6.19
C VAL A 246 45.93 5.64 6.52
N THR A 247 47.26 5.75 6.60
CA THR A 247 47.97 6.97 6.99
C THR A 247 48.88 7.46 5.87
N LEU A 248 48.76 8.73 5.49
CA LEU A 248 49.78 9.39 4.67
C LEU A 248 50.98 9.73 5.55
N SER A 249 51.99 8.87 5.57
CA SER A 249 53.14 9.06 6.45
C SER A 249 54.01 10.24 6.03
N LYS A 250 54.22 10.43 4.72
CA LYS A 250 55.10 11.48 4.19
C LYS A 250 54.90 11.70 2.69
N VAL A 251 55.06 12.93 2.24
CA VAL A 251 55.24 13.27 0.81
C VAL A 251 56.71 13.58 0.54
N GLY A 252 57.27 12.95 -0.48
CA GLY A 252 58.63 13.16 -0.96
C GLY A 252 58.72 14.32 -1.95
N SER A 253 59.90 14.94 -2.06
CA SER A 253 60.14 16.04 -3.01
C SER A 253 60.15 15.62 -4.49
N GLY A 254 60.11 14.31 -4.76
CA GLY A 254 60.12 13.71 -6.10
C GLY A 254 58.76 13.16 -6.54
N SER A 255 57.67 13.66 -5.96
CA SER A 255 56.29 13.20 -6.19
C SER A 255 55.95 11.81 -5.65
N ASP A 256 56.86 11.15 -4.95
CA ASP A 256 56.56 9.90 -4.25
C ASP A 256 55.84 10.18 -2.92
N VAL A 257 54.90 9.31 -2.53
CA VAL A 257 54.23 9.32 -1.22
C VAL A 257 54.50 8.04 -0.45
N ALA A 258 54.71 8.15 0.85
CA ALA A 258 54.79 7.02 1.76
C ALA A 258 53.45 6.84 2.46
N VAL A 259 52.80 5.70 2.22
CA VAL A 259 51.51 5.33 2.79
C VAL A 259 51.70 4.15 3.73
N ASP A 260 51.06 4.19 4.90
CA ASP A 260 51.03 3.12 5.89
C ASP A 260 49.61 2.61 6.08
N VAL A 261 49.42 1.29 6.07
CA VAL A 261 48.13 0.64 6.37
C VAL A 261 48.33 -0.33 7.52
N ASP A 262 47.82 0.01 8.71
CA ASP A 262 48.02 -0.71 9.98
C ASP A 262 49.48 -1.13 10.25
N GLY A 263 50.43 -0.22 10.03
CA GLY A 263 51.86 -0.47 10.27
C GLY A 263 52.60 -1.15 9.12
N VAL A 264 51.95 -1.44 7.99
CA VAL A 264 52.61 -1.87 6.75
C VAL A 264 52.75 -0.67 5.82
N SER A 265 53.98 -0.19 5.62
CA SER A 265 54.23 0.98 4.78
C SER A 265 54.76 0.64 3.38
N LYS A 266 54.37 1.43 2.38
CA LYS A 266 54.87 1.37 1.00
C LYS A 266 55.06 2.77 0.42
N ILE A 267 56.03 2.92 -0.48
CA ILE A 267 56.22 4.15 -1.26
C ILE A 267 55.53 3.96 -2.61
N LEU A 268 54.70 4.93 -2.98
CA LEU A 268 54.00 5.01 -4.26
C LEU A 268 54.51 6.22 -5.02
N SER A 269 54.97 6.01 -6.25
CA SER A 269 55.26 7.11 -7.18
C SER A 269 53.98 7.76 -7.69
N ASP A 270 54.12 8.90 -8.35
CA ASP A 270 53.02 9.60 -9.00
C ASP A 270 52.21 8.68 -9.92
N GLY A 271 50.88 8.62 -9.73
CA GLY A 271 49.96 7.74 -10.46
C GLY A 271 50.06 6.25 -10.11
N GLN A 272 50.94 5.84 -9.19
CA GLN A 272 51.13 4.42 -8.85
C GLN A 272 50.02 3.92 -7.92
N THR A 273 49.47 2.76 -8.28
CA THR A 273 48.55 1.97 -7.45
C THR A 273 49.26 0.76 -6.83
N SER A 274 48.92 0.42 -5.59
CA SER A 274 49.34 -0.81 -4.95
C SER A 274 48.42 -1.23 -3.82
N THR A 275 48.23 -2.54 -3.65
CA THR A 275 47.69 -3.11 -2.42
C THR A 275 48.71 -3.02 -1.27
N ILE A 276 48.28 -2.51 -0.13
CA ILE A 276 49.05 -2.37 1.11
C ILE A 276 48.19 -2.95 2.22
N ASN A 277 48.63 -4.05 2.83
CA ASN A 277 47.88 -4.79 3.84
C ASN A 277 46.42 -5.09 3.45
N GLY A 278 46.13 -5.39 2.18
CA GLY A 278 44.79 -5.72 1.69
C GLY A 278 43.86 -4.53 1.41
N ILE A 279 44.36 -3.29 1.44
CA ILE A 279 43.68 -2.10 0.91
C ILE A 279 44.45 -1.65 -0.33
N GLU A 280 43.76 -1.38 -1.42
CA GLU A 280 44.38 -0.77 -2.59
C GLU A 280 44.47 0.75 -2.42
N VAL A 281 45.64 1.31 -2.71
CA VAL A 281 45.91 2.75 -2.62
C VAL A 281 46.57 3.22 -3.91
N LYS A 282 46.02 4.26 -4.53
CA LYS A 282 46.61 5.00 -5.64
C LYS A 282 47.06 6.38 -5.17
N ASN A 283 48.29 6.75 -5.52
CA ASN A 283 48.76 8.12 -5.40
C ASN A 283 48.24 8.94 -6.58
N SER A 284 47.22 9.78 -6.36
CA SER A 284 46.54 10.52 -7.43
C SER A 284 47.22 11.86 -7.72
N ASP A 285 47.48 12.64 -6.68
CA ASP A 285 48.19 13.92 -6.76
C ASP A 285 48.88 14.23 -5.43
N GLN A 286 49.89 15.10 -5.45
CA GLN A 286 50.65 15.46 -4.26
C GLN A 286 51.14 16.90 -4.27
N PHE A 287 51.15 17.50 -3.08
CA PHE A 287 51.74 18.79 -2.81
C PHE A 287 52.86 18.66 -1.77
N TYR A 288 54.09 18.98 -2.17
CA TYR A 288 55.24 18.99 -1.27
C TYR A 288 55.61 20.41 -0.84
N ASP A 289 55.51 20.71 0.45
CA ASP A 289 56.00 21.96 1.01
C ASP A 289 57.46 21.81 1.46
N SER A 290 58.35 22.41 0.67
CA SER A 290 59.80 22.40 0.96
C SER A 290 60.21 23.15 2.23
N ASN A 291 59.37 24.07 2.72
CA ASN A 291 59.63 24.86 3.93
C ASN A 291 59.08 24.17 5.19
N ASP A 292 58.00 23.40 5.05
CA ASP A 292 57.35 22.70 6.15
C ASP A 292 56.71 21.39 5.68
N GLN A 293 57.46 20.29 5.79
CA GLN A 293 57.02 18.96 5.34
C GLN A 293 55.75 18.45 6.05
N THR A 294 55.36 19.03 7.19
CA THR A 294 54.12 18.67 7.87
C THR A 294 52.87 19.22 7.16
N LYS A 295 53.06 20.22 6.29
CA LYS A 295 52.02 20.79 5.43
C LYS A 295 51.97 20.16 4.04
N SER A 296 52.83 19.18 3.78
CA SER A 296 52.73 18.42 2.54
C SER A 296 51.50 17.52 2.60
N SER A 297 50.76 17.46 1.51
CA SER A 297 49.52 16.69 1.39
C SER A 297 49.54 15.82 0.14
N ALA A 298 48.74 14.77 0.13
CA ALA A 298 48.51 13.94 -1.05
C ALA A 298 47.04 13.59 -1.15
N ASN A 299 46.60 13.45 -2.39
CA ASN A 299 45.28 12.98 -2.73
C ASN A 299 45.39 11.49 -3.06
N LEU A 300 44.84 10.65 -2.20
CA LEU A 300 44.92 9.21 -2.32
C LEU A 300 43.55 8.66 -2.71
N VAL A 301 43.50 7.80 -3.73
CA VAL A 301 42.31 6.98 -3.99
C VAL A 301 42.48 5.67 -3.26
N VAL A 302 41.55 5.36 -2.36
CA VAL A 302 41.66 4.25 -1.40
C VAL A 302 40.38 3.42 -1.41
N GLY A 303 40.52 2.10 -1.47
CA GLY A 303 39.38 1.17 -1.47
C GLY A 303 39.81 -0.29 -1.38
N THR A 304 38.84 -1.21 -1.39
CA THR A 304 39.13 -2.62 -1.73
C THR A 304 39.72 -2.70 -3.13
N ASP A 305 39.11 -1.92 -4.03
CA ASP A 305 39.61 -1.59 -5.37
C ASP A 305 39.76 -0.06 -5.43
N ALA A 306 40.97 0.43 -5.68
CA ALA A 306 41.21 1.86 -5.92
C ALA A 306 41.16 2.16 -7.41
N VAL A 307 41.62 1.22 -8.24
CA VAL A 307 41.54 1.26 -9.70
C VAL A 307 40.99 -0.07 -10.18
N ASP A 308 39.97 -0.02 -11.03
CA ASP A 308 39.41 -1.23 -11.61
C ASP A 308 39.19 -1.09 -13.12
N THR A 309 39.07 -2.25 -13.76
CA THR A 309 38.82 -2.43 -15.16
C THR A 309 37.36 -2.81 -15.37
N ILE A 310 36.56 -1.84 -15.77
CA ILE A 310 35.14 -2.02 -16.05
C ILE A 310 34.98 -2.59 -17.47
N GLN A 311 34.40 -3.78 -17.57
CA GLN A 311 34.19 -4.48 -18.83
C GLN A 311 32.75 -4.94 -18.97
N ASP A 312 32.27 -5.05 -20.21
CA ASP A 312 30.94 -5.56 -20.50
C ASP A 312 30.73 -6.96 -19.94
N SER A 313 29.59 -7.18 -19.29
CA SER A 313 29.26 -8.38 -18.51
C SER A 313 30.21 -8.66 -17.33
N GLY A 314 31.11 -7.74 -16.99
CA GLY A 314 31.88 -7.74 -15.76
C GLY A 314 30.99 -7.41 -14.56
N LYS A 315 31.41 -7.81 -13.37
CA LYS A 315 30.65 -7.59 -12.14
C LYS A 315 30.89 -6.19 -11.59
N TYR A 316 29.97 -5.69 -10.76
CA TYR A 316 30.21 -4.47 -10.01
C TYR A 316 31.34 -4.67 -8.99
N PHE A 317 32.07 -3.61 -8.71
CA PHE A 317 33.24 -3.66 -7.82
C PHE A 317 32.86 -3.83 -6.35
N GLY A 318 33.82 -4.22 -5.51
CA GLY A 318 33.63 -4.34 -4.06
C GLY A 318 33.02 -5.65 -3.56
N GLY A 319 32.83 -6.65 -4.43
CA GLY A 319 32.37 -8.01 -4.10
C GLY A 319 33.50 -9.01 -3.77
N ASP A 320 33.12 -10.27 -3.56
CA ASP A 320 34.03 -11.40 -3.27
C ASP A 320 34.27 -12.35 -4.47
N ASP A 321 33.81 -11.92 -5.65
CA ASP A 321 33.73 -12.65 -6.89
C ASP A 321 32.65 -13.77 -6.96
N VAL A 322 31.63 -13.75 -6.10
CA VAL A 322 30.56 -14.78 -6.08
C VAL A 322 29.17 -14.15 -6.03
N CYS A 323 28.41 -14.25 -7.13
CA CYS A 323 26.98 -13.98 -7.08
C CYS A 323 26.18 -15.24 -6.73
N LYS A 324 25.30 -15.14 -5.73
CA LYS A 324 24.21 -16.08 -5.47
C LYS A 324 22.89 -15.35 -5.68
N ASN A 325 21.93 -15.99 -6.36
CA ASN A 325 20.68 -15.33 -6.72
C ASN A 325 19.96 -14.76 -5.48
N GLU A 326 19.89 -15.56 -4.42
CA GLU A 326 19.27 -15.22 -3.15
C GLU A 326 20.02 -14.14 -2.33
N ASP A 327 21.24 -13.75 -2.75
CA ASP A 327 22.02 -12.66 -2.15
C ASP A 327 22.15 -11.48 -3.11
N TYR A 328 21.00 -10.95 -3.53
CA TYR A 328 20.90 -9.81 -4.44
C TYR A 328 21.51 -8.51 -3.88
N THR A 329 21.86 -8.49 -2.59
CA THR A 329 22.58 -7.37 -1.95
C THR A 329 24.07 -7.39 -2.25
N ASP A 330 24.59 -8.52 -2.74
CA ASP A 330 25.98 -8.66 -3.15
C ASP A 330 26.27 -7.80 -4.41
N PRO A 331 27.29 -6.91 -4.36
CA PRO A 331 27.79 -6.20 -5.53
C PRO A 331 28.03 -7.10 -6.76
N ASP A 332 28.51 -8.32 -6.56
CA ASP A 332 28.81 -9.27 -7.65
C ASP A 332 27.57 -9.72 -8.43
N CYS A 333 26.38 -9.55 -7.85
CA CYS A 333 25.10 -9.82 -8.48
C CYS A 333 24.59 -8.68 -9.38
N TRP A 334 25.43 -7.67 -9.60
CA TRP A 334 25.21 -6.62 -10.59
C TRP A 334 26.27 -6.68 -11.68
N LYS A 335 25.88 -6.46 -12.94
CA LYS A 335 26.79 -6.51 -14.08
C LYS A 335 26.79 -5.25 -14.91
N TRP A 336 28.00 -4.86 -15.29
CA TRP A 336 28.24 -3.78 -16.22
C TRP A 336 27.75 -4.11 -17.62
N VAL A 337 27.16 -3.11 -18.26
CA VAL A 337 26.88 -3.07 -19.68
C VAL A 337 27.73 -1.95 -20.26
N VAL A 338 28.75 -2.33 -21.04
CA VAL A 338 29.74 -1.40 -21.58
C VAL A 338 29.80 -1.58 -23.08
N LYS A 339 29.36 -0.58 -23.85
CA LYS A 339 29.34 -0.66 -25.32
C LYS A 339 29.88 0.61 -25.94
N ASN A 340 30.51 0.44 -27.11
CA ASN A 340 30.99 1.50 -27.98
C ASN A 340 31.78 2.63 -27.28
N MET A 341 32.52 2.34 -26.20
CA MET A 341 33.29 3.37 -25.46
C MET A 341 34.39 4.03 -26.33
N ASN A 342 34.75 3.39 -27.43
CA ASN A 342 35.76 3.85 -28.38
C ASN A 342 35.21 4.61 -29.59
N THR A 343 33.91 4.91 -29.63
CA THR A 343 33.27 5.66 -30.71
C THR A 343 32.89 7.07 -30.26
N ILE A 344 32.45 7.89 -31.22
CA ILE A 344 31.87 9.20 -30.98
C ILE A 344 30.37 9.14 -31.25
N GLY A 345 29.56 9.59 -30.30
CA GLY A 345 28.11 9.63 -30.47
C GLY A 345 27.38 9.86 -29.15
N THR A 346 26.05 9.88 -29.22
CA THR A 346 25.15 9.95 -28.07
C THR A 346 24.74 8.54 -27.63
N THR A 347 24.48 8.34 -26.34
CA THR A 347 23.88 7.10 -25.86
C THR A 347 22.49 6.93 -26.46
N SER A 348 22.19 5.74 -27.00
CA SER A 348 20.88 5.43 -27.57
C SER A 348 20.52 3.98 -27.31
N TYR A 349 19.23 3.72 -27.12
CA TYR A 349 18.67 2.39 -26.96
C TYR A 349 17.20 2.36 -27.39
N THR A 350 16.64 1.16 -27.50
CA THR A 350 15.19 0.94 -27.58
C THR A 350 14.77 0.02 -26.45
N ASN A 351 13.61 0.24 -25.83
CA ASN A 351 13.00 -0.67 -24.87
C ASN A 351 11.62 -1.06 -25.38
N THR A 352 11.38 -2.35 -25.66
CA THR A 352 10.12 -2.81 -26.25
C THR A 352 9.66 -4.13 -25.62
N ALA A 353 8.36 -4.37 -25.55
CA ALA A 353 7.82 -5.62 -25.00
C ALA A 353 8.33 -6.90 -25.69
N THR A 354 8.76 -6.81 -26.95
CA THR A 354 9.26 -7.96 -27.72
C THR A 354 10.75 -8.20 -27.58
N ASN A 355 11.56 -7.14 -27.62
CA ASN A 355 13.03 -7.26 -27.67
C ASN A 355 13.73 -6.79 -26.40
N GLY A 356 12.98 -6.23 -25.45
CA GLY A 356 13.52 -5.58 -24.26
C GLY A 356 14.40 -4.40 -24.62
N ILE A 357 15.42 -4.19 -23.79
CA ILE A 357 16.45 -3.16 -23.98
C ILE A 357 17.44 -3.61 -25.05
N SER A 358 17.59 -2.81 -26.11
CA SER A 358 18.56 -3.01 -27.18
C SER A 358 19.39 -1.74 -27.37
N TRP A 359 20.70 -1.86 -27.23
CA TRP A 359 21.64 -0.74 -27.27
C TRP A 359 22.00 -0.34 -28.70
N GLY A 360 22.12 0.96 -28.93
CA GLY A 360 22.64 1.53 -30.17
C GLY A 360 24.10 1.12 -30.44
N THR A 361 24.54 1.31 -31.68
CA THR A 361 25.85 0.84 -32.14
C THR A 361 26.90 1.95 -32.31
N THR A 362 26.53 3.21 -32.06
CA THR A 362 27.35 4.37 -32.43
C THR A 362 27.83 5.21 -31.25
N GLY A 363 27.09 5.30 -30.15
CA GLY A 363 27.49 6.09 -28.99
C GLY A 363 27.84 5.21 -27.78
N PRO A 364 28.63 5.76 -26.84
CA PRO A 364 29.06 5.06 -25.64
C PRO A 364 27.86 4.68 -24.77
N VAL A 365 27.96 3.52 -24.13
CA VAL A 365 26.99 3.00 -23.16
C VAL A 365 27.76 2.58 -21.93
N LEU A 366 27.35 3.13 -20.79
CA LEU A 366 27.81 2.74 -19.46
C LEU A 366 26.58 2.55 -18.58
N ALA A 367 26.25 1.31 -18.29
CA ALA A 367 25.08 0.94 -17.51
C ALA A 367 25.39 -0.21 -16.56
N LEU A 368 24.51 -0.43 -15.59
CA LEU A 368 24.55 -1.54 -14.65
C LEU A 368 23.19 -2.24 -14.64
N GLN A 369 23.19 -3.57 -14.68
CA GLN A 369 21.96 -4.36 -14.67
C GLN A 369 22.01 -5.47 -13.63
N ASN A 370 20.85 -5.90 -13.15
CA ASN A 370 20.78 -7.04 -12.24
C ASN A 370 21.21 -8.34 -12.94
N ASP A 371 22.05 -9.14 -12.28
CA ASP A 371 22.53 -10.45 -12.75
C ASP A 371 21.87 -11.62 -12.02
N PHE A 372 21.07 -11.35 -11.00
CA PHE A 372 20.25 -12.33 -10.28
C PHE A 372 18.87 -12.50 -10.92
N ALA A 373 18.22 -13.62 -10.64
CA ALA A 373 16.79 -13.82 -10.86
C ALA A 373 16.17 -14.21 -9.50
N LEU A 374 15.09 -13.54 -9.13
CA LEU A 374 14.28 -13.85 -7.95
C LEU A 374 12.90 -14.22 -8.46
N ASN A 375 12.71 -15.45 -8.93
CA ASN A 375 11.52 -15.80 -9.73
C ASN A 375 10.83 -17.10 -9.32
N ASP A 376 11.19 -17.61 -8.15
CA ASP A 376 10.46 -18.68 -7.47
C ASP A 376 10.63 -18.58 -5.94
N PHE A 377 9.99 -19.49 -5.20
CA PHE A 377 10.04 -19.50 -3.74
C PHE A 377 11.45 -19.71 -3.17
N LYS A 378 12.34 -20.40 -3.90
CA LYS A 378 13.69 -20.76 -3.41
C LYS A 378 14.64 -19.57 -3.45
N ASP A 379 14.39 -18.61 -4.33
CA ASP A 379 15.20 -17.40 -4.45
C ASP A 379 14.82 -16.31 -3.42
N ASP A 380 13.78 -16.54 -2.60
CA ASP A 380 13.22 -15.60 -1.60
C ASP A 380 13.01 -14.16 -2.15
N PRO A 381 12.14 -13.97 -3.16
CA PRO A 381 11.90 -12.64 -3.72
C PRO A 381 11.24 -11.72 -2.68
N PRO A 382 11.35 -10.39 -2.83
CA PRO A 382 10.82 -9.44 -1.87
C PRO A 382 9.34 -9.63 -1.53
N ALA A 383 9.03 -9.67 -0.24
CA ALA A 383 7.69 -9.56 0.31
C ALA A 383 7.26 -8.10 0.50
N ALA A 384 6.01 -7.90 0.93
CA ALA A 384 5.54 -6.57 1.33
C ALA A 384 6.37 -6.03 2.50
N GLY A 385 6.85 -4.79 2.38
CA GLY A 385 7.80 -4.13 3.27
C GLY A 385 9.26 -4.21 2.84
N GLU A 386 9.60 -4.96 1.77
CA GLU A 386 10.97 -5.21 1.35
C GLU A 386 11.34 -4.51 0.04
N CYS A 387 12.65 -4.34 -0.19
CA CYS A 387 13.18 -3.59 -1.32
C CYS A 387 14.38 -4.27 -1.97
N ILE A 388 14.52 -4.07 -3.28
CA ILE A 388 15.77 -4.28 -4.01
C ILE A 388 16.41 -2.92 -4.25
N SER A 389 17.68 -2.76 -3.91
CA SER A 389 18.44 -1.53 -4.13
C SER A 389 19.54 -1.75 -5.16
N PHE A 390 19.72 -0.79 -6.06
CA PHE A 390 20.97 -0.66 -6.80
C PHE A 390 22.13 -0.43 -5.82
N PRO A 391 23.39 -0.71 -6.22
CA PRO A 391 24.54 -0.45 -5.37
C PRO A 391 24.56 0.96 -4.80
N ASN A 392 25.16 1.08 -3.61
CA ASN A 392 25.17 2.30 -2.79
C ASN A 392 23.80 2.77 -2.30
N ASN A 393 22.76 1.92 -2.40
CA ASN A 393 21.37 2.29 -2.10
C ASN A 393 20.88 3.50 -2.90
N TYR A 394 21.44 3.71 -4.10
CA TYR A 394 21.21 4.94 -4.86
C TYR A 394 19.75 5.08 -5.30
N VAL A 395 19.18 3.99 -5.82
CA VAL A 395 17.76 3.84 -6.14
C VAL A 395 17.28 2.48 -5.63
N SER A 396 16.08 2.45 -5.08
CA SER A 396 15.41 1.24 -4.59
C SER A 396 14.06 1.03 -5.26
N VAL A 397 13.73 -0.23 -5.54
CA VAL A 397 12.41 -0.71 -5.93
C VAL A 397 11.84 -1.51 -4.76
N CYS A 398 10.76 -1.01 -4.16
CA CYS A 398 10.18 -1.54 -2.94
C CYS A 398 8.77 -2.06 -3.18
N PHE A 399 8.47 -3.27 -2.71
CA PHE A 399 7.09 -3.70 -2.52
C PHE A 399 6.68 -3.19 -1.13
N ASP A 400 6.03 -2.03 -1.09
CA ASP A 400 5.76 -1.33 0.17
C ASP A 400 4.64 -2.01 0.97
N SER A 401 3.48 -2.23 0.33
CA SER A 401 2.28 -2.71 1.00
C SER A 401 1.24 -3.24 0.01
N LEU A 402 0.13 -3.78 0.51
CA LEU A 402 -1.03 -4.19 -0.29
C LEU A 402 -2.16 -3.17 -0.15
N THR A 403 -2.96 -2.98 -1.20
CA THR A 403 -4.11 -2.07 -1.18
C THR A 403 -5.24 -2.53 -0.26
N THR A 404 -5.31 -3.82 0.02
CA THR A 404 -6.28 -4.45 0.92
C THR A 404 -5.56 -5.36 1.93
N LYS A 405 -6.21 -5.64 3.05
CA LYS A 405 -5.65 -6.47 4.13
C LYS A 405 -6.41 -7.76 4.28
N ASP A 406 -5.67 -8.84 4.52
CA ASP A 406 -6.27 -10.16 4.71
C ASP A 406 -7.20 -10.24 5.94
N GLU A 407 -6.89 -9.49 7.00
CA GLU A 407 -7.73 -9.40 8.20
C GLU A 407 -9.13 -8.80 7.94
N ASP A 408 -9.26 -8.01 6.87
CA ASP A 408 -10.50 -7.37 6.45
C ASP A 408 -11.32 -8.23 5.48
N ASN A 409 -10.79 -9.39 5.05
CA ASN A 409 -11.43 -10.23 4.06
C ASN A 409 -12.84 -10.67 4.50
N LEU A 410 -13.74 -10.73 3.52
CA LEU A 410 -15.01 -11.41 3.67
C LEU A 410 -14.73 -12.92 3.59
N ILE A 411 -15.08 -13.65 4.64
CA ILE A 411 -14.98 -15.12 4.61
C ILE A 411 -16.26 -15.66 3.98
N LEU A 412 -16.11 -16.26 2.80
CA LEU A 412 -17.15 -16.92 2.05
C LEU A 412 -16.98 -18.44 2.19
N THR A 413 -17.98 -19.13 2.73
CA THR A 413 -17.97 -20.60 2.86
C THR A 413 -19.00 -21.21 1.93
N LEU A 414 -18.59 -22.20 1.14
CA LEU A 414 -19.50 -23.08 0.42
C LEU A 414 -19.41 -24.47 1.05
N GLU A 415 -20.51 -24.99 1.58
CA GLU A 415 -20.49 -26.27 2.29
C GLU A 415 -21.74 -27.11 2.05
N ARG A 416 -21.60 -28.42 2.25
CA ARG A 416 -22.74 -29.34 2.31
C ARG A 416 -23.48 -29.18 3.65
N ASP A 417 -24.58 -28.45 3.62
CA ASP A 417 -25.45 -28.25 4.79
C ASP A 417 -26.46 -29.40 4.91
N THR A 418 -26.27 -30.25 5.93
CA THR A 418 -27.20 -31.35 6.27
C THR A 418 -28.30 -30.93 7.25
N GLY A 419 -28.20 -29.73 7.82
CA GLY A 419 -29.15 -29.11 8.74
C GLY A 419 -30.21 -28.23 8.06
N PHE A 420 -30.11 -28.06 6.74
CA PHE A 420 -31.01 -27.25 5.90
C PHE A 420 -32.51 -27.58 6.09
N ASP A 421 -32.87 -28.72 6.67
CA ASP A 421 -34.26 -29.14 6.90
C ASP A 421 -34.76 -29.03 8.36
N SER A 422 -33.95 -28.60 9.32
CA SER A 422 -34.35 -28.65 10.74
C SER A 422 -35.54 -27.75 11.14
N GLU A 423 -36.10 -26.96 10.20
CA GLU A 423 -37.36 -26.23 10.32
C GLU A 423 -38.35 -26.46 9.15
N SER A 424 -38.63 -27.72 8.78
CA SER A 424 -39.72 -28.09 7.84
C SER A 424 -41.16 -27.69 8.26
N SER A 425 -41.33 -26.75 9.20
CA SER A 425 -42.62 -26.31 9.72
C SER A 425 -43.00 -24.84 9.44
N GLU A 426 -42.12 -24.04 8.82
CA GLU A 426 -42.46 -22.66 8.48
C GLU A 426 -43.35 -22.60 7.23
N ALA A 427 -44.55 -22.02 7.38
CA ALA A 427 -45.55 -21.96 6.31
C ALA A 427 -45.11 -21.00 5.20
N GLY A 428 -44.77 -21.53 4.01
CA GLY A 428 -44.51 -20.72 2.81
C GLY A 428 -43.34 -21.19 1.94
N VAL A 429 -42.47 -22.06 2.44
CA VAL A 429 -41.28 -22.55 1.72
C VAL A 429 -41.61 -23.85 0.96
N ILE A 430 -41.74 -23.77 -0.35
CA ILE A 430 -42.09 -24.91 -1.23
C ILE A 430 -40.80 -25.64 -1.63
N GLY A 431 -40.74 -26.97 -1.45
CA GLY A 431 -39.69 -27.82 -2.02
C GLY A 431 -38.62 -28.36 -1.06
N ARG A 432 -38.74 -28.17 0.26
CA ARG A 432 -37.89 -28.85 1.28
C ARG A 432 -38.45 -30.26 1.55
N GLN A 433 -37.68 -31.34 1.32
CA GLN A 433 -38.00 -32.65 1.89
C GLN A 433 -37.20 -32.90 3.16
N SER A 434 -37.81 -33.69 4.06
CA SER A 434 -37.17 -33.87 5.36
C SER A 434 -35.87 -34.67 5.28
N GLY A 435 -34.79 -34.14 5.88
CA GLY A 435 -33.44 -34.71 5.88
C GLY A 435 -32.63 -34.47 4.60
N GLU A 436 -33.04 -33.57 3.70
CA GLU A 436 -32.26 -33.21 2.51
C GLU A 436 -31.08 -32.29 2.85
N ALA A 437 -29.94 -32.54 2.21
CA ALA A 437 -28.80 -31.64 2.22
C ALA A 437 -28.88 -30.61 1.08
N ALA A 438 -28.35 -29.42 1.31
CA ALA A 438 -28.23 -28.35 0.33
C ALA A 438 -26.80 -27.82 0.26
N ILE A 439 -26.45 -27.16 -0.84
CA ILE A 439 -25.20 -26.39 -0.88
C ILE A 439 -25.51 -25.06 -0.19
N LEU A 440 -24.85 -24.78 0.93
CA LEU A 440 -24.93 -23.50 1.61
C LEU A 440 -23.76 -22.63 1.14
N ILE A 441 -24.08 -21.46 0.60
CA ILE A 441 -23.16 -20.35 0.36
C ILE A 441 -23.40 -19.36 1.49
N SER A 442 -22.42 -19.16 2.35
CA SER A 442 -22.54 -18.27 3.51
C SER A 442 -21.40 -17.27 3.61
N SER A 443 -21.70 -16.12 4.22
CA SER A 443 -20.72 -15.08 4.53
C SER A 443 -20.61 -14.84 6.03
N ASN A 444 -19.40 -14.53 6.52
CA ASN A 444 -19.20 -14.08 7.90
C ASN A 444 -19.69 -12.65 8.19
N LYS A 445 -20.08 -11.87 7.16
CA LYS A 445 -20.63 -10.51 7.30
C LYS A 445 -22.09 -10.50 6.85
N LYS A 446 -22.94 -9.76 7.57
CA LYS A 446 -24.39 -9.69 7.29
C LYS A 446 -24.71 -8.94 6.01
N ASP A 447 -25.67 -9.46 5.24
CA ASP A 447 -26.25 -8.84 4.04
C ASP A 447 -25.20 -8.47 2.97
N THR A 448 -24.13 -9.26 2.83
CA THR A 448 -23.06 -9.08 1.84
C THR A 448 -23.24 -9.92 0.58
N LEU A 449 -24.19 -10.84 0.58
CA LEU A 449 -24.61 -11.60 -0.59
C LEU A 449 -25.94 -11.05 -1.08
N ALA A 450 -26.17 -11.09 -2.39
CA ALA A 450 -27.46 -10.79 -2.99
C ALA A 450 -27.83 -11.84 -4.03
N VAL A 451 -29.12 -12.20 -4.07
CA VAL A 451 -29.65 -13.09 -5.11
C VAL A 451 -30.06 -12.26 -6.32
N ASP A 452 -29.41 -12.46 -7.46
CA ASP A 452 -29.70 -11.76 -8.72
C ASP A 452 -31.00 -12.30 -9.33
N LEU A 453 -32.13 -11.62 -9.03
CA LEU A 453 -33.45 -12.07 -9.48
C LEU A 453 -33.65 -11.89 -10.99
N ASP A 454 -32.87 -11.01 -11.62
CA ASP A 454 -32.92 -10.74 -13.05
C ASP A 454 -31.73 -11.35 -13.81
N GLY A 455 -30.96 -12.22 -13.13
CA GLY A 455 -29.84 -12.96 -13.66
C GLY A 455 -30.21 -13.80 -14.88
N ALA A 456 -29.33 -13.80 -15.89
CA ALA A 456 -29.59 -14.50 -17.14
C ALA A 456 -29.75 -16.01 -16.90
N GLY A 457 -30.96 -16.54 -17.13
CA GLY A 457 -31.29 -17.95 -16.92
C GLY A 457 -31.91 -18.28 -15.56
N PHE A 458 -31.96 -17.31 -14.64
CA PHE A 458 -32.64 -17.44 -13.35
C PHE A 458 -34.15 -17.24 -13.51
N VAL A 459 -34.94 -18.14 -12.91
CA VAL A 459 -36.41 -18.04 -12.89
C VAL A 459 -36.85 -17.59 -11.51
N LYS A 460 -37.13 -16.30 -11.34
CA LYS A 460 -37.55 -15.74 -10.04
C LYS A 460 -38.93 -16.20 -9.57
N ASN A 461 -39.07 -16.37 -8.26
CA ASN A 461 -40.32 -16.67 -7.57
C ASN A 461 -41.05 -15.37 -7.20
N GLY A 462 -41.87 -14.85 -8.13
CA GLY A 462 -42.69 -13.66 -7.90
C GLY A 462 -42.46 -12.56 -8.94
N THR A 463 -42.85 -11.33 -8.60
CA THR A 463 -42.77 -10.15 -9.50
C THR A 463 -41.84 -9.05 -8.99
N GLY A 464 -41.14 -9.29 -7.88
CA GLY A 464 -40.14 -8.37 -7.34
C GLY A 464 -38.97 -8.14 -8.30
N THR A 465 -38.35 -6.98 -8.18
CA THR A 465 -37.17 -6.56 -8.97
C THR A 465 -36.02 -6.08 -8.08
N ASN A 466 -36.16 -6.21 -6.76
CA ASN A 466 -35.10 -5.87 -5.83
C ASN A 466 -34.42 -7.16 -5.41
N ASP A 467 -33.12 -7.23 -5.63
CA ASP A 467 -32.30 -8.38 -5.26
C ASP A 467 -32.25 -8.50 -3.73
N PRO A 468 -32.71 -9.64 -3.15
CA PRO A 468 -32.68 -9.83 -1.71
C PRO A 468 -31.25 -9.92 -1.21
N LYS A 469 -30.87 -9.03 -0.29
CA LYS A 469 -29.61 -9.11 0.45
C LYS A 469 -29.70 -10.13 1.58
N THR A 470 -28.63 -10.89 1.80
CA THR A 470 -28.56 -11.97 2.79
C THR A 470 -27.09 -12.27 3.14
N ASP A 471 -26.84 -13.06 4.17
CA ASP A 471 -25.57 -13.72 4.45
C ASP A 471 -25.59 -15.22 4.14
N LYS A 472 -26.73 -15.78 3.73
CA LYS A 472 -26.88 -17.20 3.41
C LYS A 472 -27.76 -17.45 2.20
N ILE A 473 -27.24 -18.21 1.24
CA ILE A 473 -27.95 -18.70 0.06
C ILE A 473 -27.85 -20.22 0.04
N TRP A 474 -28.96 -20.92 -0.15
CA TRP A 474 -28.97 -22.37 -0.30
C TRP A 474 -29.38 -22.79 -1.71
N ILE A 475 -28.66 -23.77 -2.26
CA ILE A 475 -29.03 -24.50 -3.46
C ILE A 475 -29.58 -25.86 -3.03
N GLY A 476 -30.90 -26.01 -3.13
CA GLY A 476 -31.59 -27.20 -2.66
C GLY A 476 -31.53 -28.38 -3.64
N ALA A 477 -32.08 -29.51 -3.21
CA ALA A 477 -32.20 -30.72 -4.00
C ALA A 477 -32.91 -30.47 -5.34
N PHE A 478 -32.39 -31.12 -6.39
CA PHE A 478 -32.92 -31.04 -7.73
C PHE A 478 -34.23 -31.81 -7.87
N ASN A 479 -35.27 -31.19 -8.42
CA ASN A 479 -36.43 -31.89 -9.01
C ASN A 479 -36.23 -32.01 -10.52
N SER A 480 -36.92 -32.91 -11.23
CA SER A 480 -36.72 -33.26 -12.66
C SER A 480 -36.56 -32.11 -13.69
N SER A 481 -36.72 -30.84 -13.31
CA SER A 481 -36.63 -29.68 -14.19
C SER A 481 -35.91 -28.44 -13.62
N SER A 482 -35.48 -28.41 -12.34
CA SER A 482 -34.81 -27.22 -11.77
C SER A 482 -34.12 -27.43 -10.41
N TYR A 483 -33.18 -26.55 -10.06
CA TYR A 483 -32.60 -26.42 -8.72
C TYR A 483 -33.21 -25.20 -8.00
N PRO A 484 -33.86 -25.36 -6.83
CA PRO A 484 -34.41 -24.23 -6.09
C PRO A 484 -33.30 -23.45 -5.36
N ILE A 485 -33.40 -22.11 -5.40
CA ILE A 485 -32.51 -21.18 -4.69
C ILE A 485 -33.27 -20.52 -3.56
N TYR A 486 -32.74 -20.64 -2.35
CA TYR A 486 -33.28 -20.05 -1.12
C TYR A 486 -32.31 -19.04 -0.52
N TYR A 487 -32.81 -18.12 0.29
CA TYR A 487 -32.01 -17.17 1.06
C TYR A 487 -32.59 -16.96 2.46
N GLU A 488 -31.79 -16.48 3.40
CA GLU A 488 -32.26 -16.07 4.74
C GLU A 488 -32.63 -14.58 4.71
N ASP A 489 -33.86 -14.24 5.08
CA ASP A 489 -34.29 -12.84 5.16
C ASP A 489 -33.82 -12.15 6.45
N SER A 490 -34.06 -10.84 6.56
CA SER A 490 -33.62 -10.03 7.71
C SER A 490 -34.20 -10.46 9.07
N ASN A 491 -35.24 -11.30 9.08
CA ASN A 491 -35.85 -11.86 10.29
C ASN A 491 -35.28 -13.25 10.64
N GLY A 492 -34.33 -13.76 9.87
CA GLY A 492 -33.77 -15.10 10.04
C GLY A 492 -34.63 -16.21 9.43
N LEU A 493 -35.59 -15.87 8.56
CA LEU A 493 -36.50 -16.84 7.95
C LEU A 493 -36.01 -17.22 6.56
N THR A 494 -36.05 -18.51 6.22
CA THR A 494 -35.70 -18.98 4.87
C THR A 494 -36.80 -18.66 3.87
N GLN A 495 -36.45 -18.03 2.75
CA GLN A 495 -37.36 -17.66 1.67
C GLN A 495 -36.92 -18.30 0.35
N LEU A 496 -37.88 -18.64 -0.51
CA LEU A 496 -37.61 -19.15 -1.87
C LEU A 496 -37.45 -17.98 -2.85
N ALA A 497 -36.25 -17.77 -3.37
CA ALA A 497 -35.97 -16.71 -4.36
C ALA A 497 -36.37 -17.12 -5.78
N GLY A 498 -36.20 -18.38 -6.15
CA GLY A 498 -36.44 -18.84 -7.53
C GLY A 498 -35.78 -20.16 -7.85
N TRP A 499 -35.50 -20.37 -9.14
CA TRP A 499 -35.01 -21.63 -9.67
C TRP A 499 -33.92 -21.43 -10.73
N LEU A 500 -32.88 -22.25 -10.66
CA LEU A 500 -31.98 -22.51 -11.78
C LEU A 500 -32.63 -23.55 -12.69
N SER A 501 -32.70 -23.28 -14.00
CA SER A 501 -33.19 -24.25 -14.99
C SER A 501 -32.37 -25.54 -14.98
N ASN A 502 -32.94 -26.69 -15.35
CA ASN A 502 -32.15 -27.94 -15.52
C ASN A 502 -31.36 -28.01 -16.84
N ALA A 503 -31.66 -27.12 -17.80
CA ALA A 503 -31.02 -27.12 -19.12
C ALA A 503 -29.73 -26.27 -19.18
N LEU A 504 -29.02 -26.13 -18.06
CA LEU A 504 -28.00 -25.09 -17.82
C LEU A 504 -26.90 -25.01 -18.89
N ASN A 505 -26.86 -23.89 -19.59
CA ASN A 505 -25.63 -23.12 -19.78
C ASN A 505 -25.29 -22.38 -18.47
N THR A 506 -24.14 -21.71 -18.40
CA THR A 506 -23.77 -20.83 -17.28
C THR A 506 -24.92 -19.85 -16.96
N THR A 507 -25.46 -19.92 -15.73
CA THR A 507 -26.58 -19.10 -15.24
C THR A 507 -26.11 -18.27 -14.05
N ASN A 508 -26.24 -16.94 -14.14
CA ASN A 508 -26.00 -16.04 -13.01
C ASN A 508 -27.16 -16.13 -12.03
N PHE A 509 -26.89 -16.23 -10.73
CA PHE A 509 -27.92 -16.31 -9.70
C PHE A 509 -27.64 -15.49 -8.45
N ALA A 510 -26.40 -15.08 -8.22
CA ALA A 510 -26.04 -14.30 -7.04
C ALA A 510 -24.77 -13.49 -7.30
N TYR A 511 -24.52 -12.50 -6.46
CA TYR A 511 -23.28 -11.76 -6.44
C TYR A 511 -22.95 -11.31 -5.02
N ILE A 512 -21.70 -10.91 -4.80
CA ILE A 512 -21.30 -10.21 -3.58
C ILE A 512 -21.73 -8.75 -3.70
N ASP A 513 -22.59 -8.33 -2.78
CA ASP A 513 -23.12 -6.98 -2.71
C ASP A 513 -22.15 -6.06 -1.95
N ASN A 514 -21.41 -5.29 -2.74
CA ASN A 514 -20.31 -4.45 -2.28
C ASN A 514 -20.73 -3.22 -1.47
N ASP A 515 -22.03 -2.95 -1.26
CA ASP A 515 -22.48 -1.81 -0.46
C ASP A 515 -22.13 -1.92 1.05
N LYS A 516 -21.81 -3.13 1.54
CA LYS A 516 -21.50 -3.41 2.96
C LYS A 516 -20.09 -3.91 3.24
N ILE A 517 -19.30 -4.19 2.21
CA ILE A 517 -17.85 -4.23 2.31
C ILE A 517 -17.41 -2.78 2.18
N ARG A 518 -17.28 -2.08 3.30
CA ARG A 518 -16.95 -0.65 3.30
C ARG A 518 -15.68 -0.42 2.46
N GLY A 519 -15.84 0.36 1.39
CA GLY A 519 -14.76 0.92 0.59
C GLY A 519 -14.21 0.02 -0.52
N THR A 520 -15.05 -0.33 -1.48
CA THR A 520 -14.55 -0.61 -2.83
C THR A 520 -15.02 0.43 -3.80
N THR A 521 -14.09 0.88 -4.64
CA THR A 521 -14.44 1.53 -5.89
C THR A 521 -14.58 0.47 -6.96
N GLY A 522 -15.61 -0.36 -6.81
CA GLY A 522 -16.20 -1.15 -7.89
C GLY A 522 -15.43 -2.39 -8.32
N THR A 523 -15.96 -3.56 -7.93
CA THR A 523 -16.33 -4.65 -8.87
C THR A 523 -17.03 -5.81 -8.15
N ALA A 524 -18.14 -6.30 -8.71
CA ALA A 524 -18.95 -7.37 -8.11
C ALA A 524 -18.36 -8.75 -8.44
N ILE A 525 -18.17 -9.60 -7.44
CA ILE A 525 -17.90 -11.03 -7.67
C ILE A 525 -19.23 -11.72 -7.95
N VAL A 526 -19.32 -12.37 -9.10
CA VAL A 526 -20.55 -13.02 -9.58
C VAL A 526 -20.49 -14.53 -9.33
N PHE A 527 -21.63 -15.09 -8.91
CA PHE A 527 -21.82 -16.52 -8.78
C PHE A 527 -22.66 -17.04 -9.93
N ASN A 528 -22.07 -17.96 -10.70
CA ASN A 528 -22.78 -18.69 -11.73
C ASN A 528 -22.91 -20.17 -11.36
N ALA A 529 -23.93 -20.81 -11.93
CA ALA A 529 -24.10 -22.25 -11.88
C ALA A 529 -24.17 -22.82 -13.29
N SER A 530 -23.51 -23.96 -13.52
CA SER A 530 -23.46 -24.63 -14.82
C SER A 530 -23.63 -26.16 -14.66
N ARG A 531 -24.23 -26.81 -15.67
CA ARG A 531 -24.13 -28.27 -15.86
C ARG A 531 -23.14 -28.54 -16.99
N ARG A 532 -21.85 -28.30 -16.74
CA ARG A 532 -20.82 -28.68 -17.71
C ARG A 532 -20.24 -30.04 -17.34
N GLY A 533 -20.66 -31.07 -18.07
CA GLY A 533 -19.76 -32.20 -18.30
C GLY A 533 -18.62 -31.67 -19.16
N ARG A 534 -17.43 -31.43 -18.58
CA ARG A 534 -16.23 -31.14 -19.37
C ARG A 534 -16.11 -32.24 -20.42
N SER A 535 -16.23 -31.86 -21.70
CA SER A 535 -16.01 -32.81 -22.79
C SER A 535 -14.58 -33.34 -22.64
N ALA A 536 -14.42 -34.66 -22.78
CA ALA A 536 -13.19 -35.42 -22.61
C ALA A 536 -12.08 -35.07 -23.63
N GLY A 537 -11.70 -33.79 -23.73
CA GLY A 537 -10.70 -33.26 -24.65
C GLY A 537 -9.37 -32.85 -24.03
N ASP A 538 -9.30 -32.68 -22.70
CA ASP A 538 -8.19 -31.96 -22.06
C ASP A 538 -7.47 -32.77 -20.96
N GLY A 539 -7.43 -34.10 -21.09
CA GLY A 539 -6.54 -34.95 -20.28
C GLY A 539 -6.94 -35.23 -18.83
N ALA A 540 -7.97 -34.58 -18.27
CA ALA A 540 -8.56 -34.97 -16.99
C ALA A 540 -9.63 -36.07 -17.22
N GLY A 541 -9.31 -37.30 -16.80
CA GLY A 541 -10.01 -38.53 -17.19
C GLY A 541 -11.34 -38.85 -16.49
N ASP A 542 -11.88 -37.97 -15.64
CA ASP A 542 -13.05 -38.30 -14.83
C ASP A 542 -14.28 -37.51 -15.29
N SER A 543 -15.29 -38.23 -15.78
CA SER A 543 -16.57 -37.67 -16.19
C SER A 543 -17.52 -37.68 -14.99
N PHE A 544 -18.13 -36.52 -14.67
CA PHE A 544 -19.06 -36.35 -13.55
C PHE A 544 -20.52 -36.46 -14.05
N PRO A 545 -21.20 -37.62 -13.97
CA PRO A 545 -22.61 -37.72 -14.32
C PRO A 545 -23.49 -37.14 -13.20
N ASN A 546 -24.19 -36.02 -13.47
CA ASN A 546 -25.11 -35.29 -12.57
C ASN A 546 -24.45 -34.37 -11.51
N ASN A 547 -23.50 -33.54 -11.94
CA ASN A 547 -22.92 -32.48 -11.13
C ASN A 547 -23.60 -31.11 -11.37
N ILE A 548 -23.45 -30.22 -10.38
CA ILE A 548 -23.55 -28.78 -10.58
C ILE A 548 -22.16 -28.19 -10.34
N GLU A 549 -21.72 -27.35 -11.26
CA GLU A 549 -20.49 -26.58 -11.13
C GLU A 549 -20.87 -25.16 -10.69
N LEU A 550 -20.34 -24.72 -9.55
CA LEU A 550 -20.48 -23.32 -9.13
C LEU A 550 -19.22 -22.58 -9.55
N VAL A 551 -19.42 -21.44 -10.20
CA VAL A 551 -18.36 -20.60 -10.76
C VAL A 551 -18.37 -19.29 -10.00
N ILE A 552 -17.22 -18.90 -9.47
CA ILE A 552 -16.99 -17.62 -8.81
C ILE A 552 -16.14 -16.80 -9.79
N GLU A 553 -16.73 -15.75 -10.34
CA GLU A 553 -16.12 -14.91 -11.37
C GLU A 553 -15.85 -13.52 -10.77
N PRO A 554 -14.68 -13.30 -10.16
CA PRO A 554 -14.21 -11.96 -9.89
C PRO A 554 -13.84 -11.27 -11.21
N ALA A 555 -14.10 -9.98 -11.33
CA ALA A 555 -13.75 -9.22 -12.51
C ALA A 555 -13.39 -7.82 -12.11
N ASP A 556 -12.26 -7.28 -12.57
CA ASP A 556 -11.93 -5.86 -12.47
C ASP A 556 -11.45 -5.33 -13.83
N THR A 557 -11.61 -4.03 -14.08
CA THR A 557 -11.13 -3.42 -15.33
C THR A 557 -9.61 -3.29 -15.40
N ASP A 558 -8.92 -3.25 -14.26
CA ASP A 558 -7.47 -3.13 -14.16
C ASP A 558 -6.77 -4.50 -14.06
N MET A 559 -7.53 -5.59 -13.90
CA MET A 559 -7.02 -6.95 -13.95
C MET A 559 -6.57 -7.33 -15.37
N SER A 560 -5.40 -7.95 -15.50
CA SER A 560 -4.83 -8.38 -16.80
C SER A 560 -4.33 -9.83 -16.76
N PRO A 561 -4.75 -10.70 -17.71
CA PRO A 561 -5.76 -10.43 -18.71
C PRO A 561 -7.15 -10.28 -18.07
N ALA A 562 -7.95 -9.35 -18.58
CA ALA A 562 -9.27 -9.04 -18.02
C ALA A 562 -10.16 -10.29 -17.94
N GLY A 563 -10.73 -10.55 -16.76
CA GLY A 563 -11.62 -11.68 -16.49
C GLY A 563 -10.96 -13.04 -16.28
N ALA A 564 -9.63 -13.11 -16.11
CA ALA A 564 -8.89 -14.36 -15.92
C ALA A 564 -8.50 -14.61 -14.45
N ASP A 565 -9.50 -14.80 -13.59
CA ASP A 565 -9.29 -15.27 -12.21
C ASP A 565 -10.44 -16.12 -11.68
N THR A 566 -11.01 -16.97 -12.54
CA THR A 566 -12.22 -17.72 -12.21
C THR A 566 -11.90 -18.89 -11.27
N LEU A 567 -12.80 -19.14 -10.31
CA LEU A 567 -12.76 -20.32 -9.43
C LEU A 567 -13.98 -21.21 -9.68
N TRP A 568 -13.77 -22.52 -9.65
CA TRP A 568 -14.81 -23.53 -9.81
C TRP A 568 -14.87 -24.45 -8.61
N THR A 569 -16.09 -24.77 -8.18
CA THR A 569 -16.35 -25.85 -7.23
C THR A 569 -17.34 -26.83 -7.82
N ASN A 570 -17.09 -28.12 -7.66
CA ASN A 570 -17.82 -29.16 -8.35
C ASN A 570 -18.60 -30.02 -7.35
N TRP A 571 -19.92 -30.07 -7.48
CA TRP A 571 -20.80 -30.69 -6.48
C TRP A 571 -21.61 -31.83 -7.09
N THR A 572 -21.59 -32.99 -6.44
CA THR A 572 -22.27 -34.21 -6.95
C THR A 572 -23.66 -34.37 -6.33
N PHE A 573 -24.65 -34.64 -7.18
CA PHE A 573 -25.99 -35.03 -6.76
C PHE A 573 -26.25 -36.51 -7.07
N SER A 574 -27.05 -37.18 -6.23
CA SER A 574 -27.38 -38.58 -6.42
C SER A 574 -28.18 -38.81 -7.71
N ASN A 575 -27.83 -39.85 -8.46
CA ASN A 575 -28.53 -40.21 -9.68
C ASN A 575 -29.82 -40.95 -9.31
N SER A 576 -30.97 -40.34 -9.52
CA SER A 576 -32.25 -41.02 -9.40
C SER A 576 -32.81 -41.26 -10.81
N THR A 577 -33.21 -42.50 -11.09
CA THR A 577 -33.73 -42.89 -12.41
C THR A 577 -35.25 -42.77 -12.44
N GLY A 578 -35.80 -41.89 -13.30
CA GLY A 578 -37.24 -41.71 -13.50
C GLY A 578 -37.65 -40.27 -13.85
N ALA A 579 -38.85 -40.08 -14.42
CA ALA A 579 -39.36 -38.75 -14.84
C ALA A 579 -39.66 -37.78 -13.67
N HIS A 580 -39.45 -38.21 -12.42
CA HIS A 580 -39.70 -37.47 -11.17
C HIS A 580 -38.63 -37.80 -10.11
N ALA A 581 -37.42 -38.07 -10.56
CA ALA A 581 -36.37 -38.55 -9.69
C ALA A 581 -35.68 -37.33 -9.05
N ASN A 582 -35.82 -37.18 -7.73
CA ASN A 582 -35.18 -36.13 -6.96
C ASN A 582 -33.73 -36.53 -6.68
N GLY A 583 -32.78 -35.67 -7.02
CA GLY A 583 -31.37 -35.86 -6.70
C GLY A 583 -31.04 -35.14 -5.40
N THR A 584 -30.50 -35.85 -4.42
CA THR A 584 -30.01 -35.27 -3.16
C THR A 584 -28.54 -34.90 -3.30
N LEU A 585 -28.10 -33.81 -2.68
CA LEU A 585 -26.68 -33.46 -2.63
C LEU A 585 -25.89 -34.56 -1.92
N VAL A 586 -24.81 -35.02 -2.55
CA VAL A 586 -23.94 -36.09 -2.04
C VAL A 586 -22.70 -35.50 -1.38
N SER A 587 -21.97 -34.64 -2.10
CA SER A 587 -20.62 -34.21 -1.72
C SER A 587 -20.14 -33.00 -2.53
N LEU A 588 -19.12 -32.32 -2.02
CA LEU A 588 -18.15 -31.61 -2.86
C LEU A 588 -17.28 -32.69 -3.52
N GLY A 589 -17.00 -32.57 -4.81
CA GLY A 589 -16.39 -33.67 -5.56
C GLY A 589 -17.32 -34.88 -5.72
N ILE A 590 -16.77 -36.05 -5.99
CA ILE A 590 -17.43 -37.34 -6.25
C ILE A 590 -17.78 -38.05 -4.95
N SER A 591 -16.87 -38.03 -3.98
CA SER A 591 -16.95 -38.85 -2.77
C SER A 591 -17.16 -37.97 -1.55
N ALA A 592 -18.22 -38.25 -0.79
CA ALA A 592 -18.49 -37.52 0.45
C ALA A 592 -17.33 -37.63 1.44
N SER A 593 -16.97 -36.49 2.01
CA SER A 593 -15.93 -36.39 3.04
C SER A 593 -14.55 -36.91 2.59
N SER A 594 -14.15 -36.57 1.36
CA SER A 594 -12.87 -36.93 0.77
C SER A 594 -12.32 -35.75 -0.01
N GLU A 595 -11.03 -35.46 0.13
CA GLU A 595 -10.36 -34.50 -0.74
C GLU A 595 -10.19 -35.06 -2.15
N GLU A 596 -10.38 -34.21 -3.17
CA GLU A 596 -10.26 -34.60 -4.56
C GLU A 596 -9.74 -33.44 -5.42
N ALA A 597 -8.75 -33.70 -6.29
CA ALA A 597 -8.04 -32.61 -6.99
C ALA A 597 -8.97 -31.70 -7.81
N ASN A 598 -9.97 -32.29 -8.48
CA ASN A 598 -10.89 -31.59 -9.38
C ASN A 598 -12.16 -31.07 -8.69
N GLU A 599 -12.23 -31.10 -7.36
CA GLU A 599 -13.37 -30.55 -6.62
C GLU A 599 -13.30 -29.02 -6.52
N VAL A 600 -12.08 -28.47 -6.53
CA VAL A 600 -11.77 -27.04 -6.62
C VAL A 600 -10.79 -26.80 -7.75
N LEU A 601 -11.12 -25.89 -8.66
CA LEU A 601 -10.20 -25.43 -9.70
C LEU A 601 -10.05 -23.91 -9.65
N TRP A 602 -8.83 -23.47 -9.93
CA TRP A 602 -8.54 -22.09 -10.32
C TRP A 602 -8.09 -22.09 -11.78
N GLU A 603 -8.79 -21.35 -12.63
CA GLU A 603 -8.68 -21.50 -14.09
C GLU A 603 -8.75 -22.99 -14.52
N SER A 604 -7.71 -23.49 -15.16
CA SER A 604 -7.60 -24.90 -15.52
C SER A 604 -6.87 -25.76 -14.47
N THR A 605 -6.37 -25.15 -13.41
CA THR A 605 -5.50 -25.77 -12.42
C THR A 605 -6.33 -26.38 -11.29
N ALA A 606 -6.16 -27.68 -11.08
CA ALA A 606 -6.78 -28.42 -9.99
C ALA A 606 -6.04 -28.13 -8.68
N ILE A 607 -6.74 -27.57 -7.69
CA ILE A 607 -6.15 -27.17 -6.40
C ILE A 607 -6.77 -27.89 -5.19
N GLY A 608 -7.76 -28.76 -5.40
CA GLY A 608 -8.51 -29.40 -4.31
C GLY A 608 -7.66 -30.27 -3.36
N THR A 609 -6.48 -30.74 -3.77
CA THR A 609 -5.59 -31.57 -2.92
C THR A 609 -4.46 -30.80 -2.23
N LYS A 610 -4.42 -29.47 -2.35
CA LYS A 610 -3.40 -28.62 -1.73
C LYS A 610 -3.63 -28.46 -0.22
N ASP A 611 -2.60 -28.70 0.58
CA ASP A 611 -2.68 -28.68 2.05
C ASP A 611 -2.33 -27.34 2.69
N GLU A 612 -1.93 -26.38 1.86
CA GLU A 612 -1.63 -24.98 2.14
C GLU A 612 -2.72 -24.04 1.59
N ASP A 613 -2.74 -22.80 2.07
CA ASP A 613 -3.58 -21.76 1.48
C ASP A 613 -3.01 -21.34 0.13
N HIS A 614 -3.86 -20.92 -0.81
CA HIS A 614 -3.41 -20.36 -2.09
C HIS A 614 -4.05 -19.02 -2.36
N ARG A 615 -3.42 -18.17 -3.19
CA ARG A 615 -3.98 -16.87 -3.55
C ARG A 615 -4.13 -16.70 -5.05
N SER A 616 -5.31 -16.24 -5.47
CA SER A 616 -5.65 -15.94 -6.87
C SER A 616 -5.15 -14.56 -7.32
N ARG A 617 -5.29 -14.22 -8.61
CA ARG A 617 -4.86 -12.91 -9.17
C ARG A 617 -5.70 -11.74 -8.68
N TYR A 618 -6.97 -11.98 -8.33
CA TYR A 618 -7.83 -10.97 -7.72
C TYR A 618 -7.46 -10.71 -6.25
N GLY A 619 -6.68 -11.61 -5.64
CA GLY A 619 -6.33 -11.58 -4.23
C GLY A 619 -7.19 -12.48 -3.35
N ILE A 620 -8.04 -13.34 -3.92
CA ILE A 620 -8.85 -14.30 -3.16
C ILE A 620 -7.93 -15.35 -2.55
N ILE A 621 -8.04 -15.55 -1.23
CA ILE A 621 -7.38 -16.66 -0.55
C ILE A 621 -8.29 -17.89 -0.63
N ILE A 622 -7.78 -19.01 -1.11
CA ILE A 622 -8.42 -20.31 -1.03
C ILE A 622 -7.81 -21.04 0.16
N GLU A 623 -8.58 -21.23 1.23
CA GLU A 623 -8.04 -21.76 2.48
C GLU A 623 -7.94 -23.29 2.48
N THR A 624 -6.74 -23.82 2.71
CA THR A 624 -6.40 -25.25 2.87
C THR A 624 -7.33 -26.21 2.09
N PRO A 625 -7.40 -26.14 0.74
CA PRO A 625 -8.40 -26.83 -0.07
C PRO A 625 -8.59 -28.30 0.29
N LYS A 626 -7.49 -29.02 0.54
CA LYS A 626 -7.50 -30.43 0.92
C LYS A 626 -8.26 -30.71 2.21
N THR A 627 -7.97 -29.92 3.25
CA THR A 627 -8.54 -30.16 4.59
C THR A 627 -10.02 -29.79 4.60
N LYS A 628 -10.39 -28.68 3.94
CA LYS A 628 -11.79 -28.26 3.82
C LYS A 628 -12.58 -29.21 2.90
N GLY A 629 -11.99 -29.64 1.78
CA GLY A 629 -12.59 -30.55 0.80
C GLY A 629 -12.95 -31.91 1.39
N ALA A 630 -12.06 -32.47 2.23
CA ALA A 630 -12.36 -33.67 3.04
C ALA A 630 -13.56 -33.51 4.00
N GLY A 631 -14.06 -32.29 4.22
CA GLY A 631 -15.28 -31.97 4.95
C GLY A 631 -16.49 -31.61 4.09
N ASP A 632 -16.44 -31.83 2.77
CA ASP A 632 -17.44 -31.35 1.79
C ASP A 632 -17.63 -29.81 1.85
N LYS A 633 -16.53 -29.06 2.02
CA LYS A 633 -16.52 -27.61 2.23
C LYS A 633 -15.37 -26.94 1.46
N VAL A 634 -15.58 -25.70 1.02
CA VAL A 634 -14.51 -24.76 0.67
C VAL A 634 -14.71 -23.43 1.39
N GLU A 635 -13.61 -22.72 1.59
CA GLU A 635 -13.61 -21.41 2.25
C GLU A 635 -12.70 -20.46 1.47
N PHE A 636 -13.23 -19.27 1.19
CA PHE A 636 -12.55 -18.22 0.44
C PHE A 636 -12.45 -16.94 1.27
N GLY A 637 -11.25 -16.40 1.40
CA GLY A 637 -11.01 -15.04 1.88
C GLY A 637 -11.10 -14.07 0.72
N ILE A 638 -12.27 -13.43 0.56
CA ILE A 638 -12.50 -12.45 -0.50
C ILE A 638 -12.00 -11.09 -0.03
N PRO A 639 -11.03 -10.45 -0.74
CA PRO A 639 -10.53 -9.16 -0.35
C PRO A 639 -11.61 -8.09 -0.42
N SER A 640 -11.42 -7.02 0.35
CA SER A 640 -12.39 -5.94 0.39
C SER A 640 -12.58 -5.36 -1.00
N ASP A 641 -11.49 -5.03 -1.70
CA ASP A 641 -11.39 -4.60 -3.11
C ASP A 641 -10.47 -5.51 -3.94
N PHE A 642 -10.40 -5.30 -5.26
CA PHE A 642 -9.36 -5.90 -6.11
C PHE A 642 -7.97 -5.61 -5.51
N MET A 643 -7.26 -6.67 -5.13
CA MET A 643 -5.97 -6.52 -4.44
C MET A 643 -4.89 -6.11 -5.43
N GLN A 644 -4.12 -5.08 -5.07
CA GLN A 644 -2.96 -4.60 -5.80
C GLN A 644 -1.80 -4.44 -4.82
N ALA A 645 -0.57 -4.50 -5.32
CA ALA A 645 0.61 -4.15 -4.54
C ALA A 645 0.93 -2.68 -4.74
N ASN A 646 1.09 -1.94 -3.64
CA ASN A 646 1.73 -0.65 -3.71
C ASN A 646 3.24 -0.84 -3.87
N VAL A 647 3.76 -0.41 -5.02
CA VAL A 647 5.18 -0.45 -5.32
C VAL A 647 5.72 0.97 -5.31
N VAL A 648 6.92 1.14 -4.77
CA VAL A 648 7.61 2.43 -4.68
C VAL A 648 8.97 2.32 -5.35
N ILE A 649 9.29 3.27 -6.24
CA ILE A 649 10.65 3.44 -6.78
C ILE A 649 11.18 4.78 -6.32
N LYS A 650 12.30 4.78 -5.59
CA LYS A 650 12.76 5.97 -4.88
C LYS A 650 14.28 6.05 -4.74
N GLY A 651 14.78 7.28 -4.62
CA GLY A 651 16.18 7.55 -4.26
C GLY A 651 16.42 7.48 -2.75
N GLU A 652 17.69 7.52 -2.33
CA GLU A 652 18.10 7.44 -0.92
C GLU A 652 17.45 8.49 -0.01
N SER A 653 17.26 9.72 -0.52
CA SER A 653 16.72 10.85 0.25
C SER A 653 15.19 10.94 0.26
N ALA A 654 14.51 10.00 -0.41
CA ALA A 654 13.06 10.05 -0.57
C ALA A 654 12.32 9.76 0.75
N VAL A 655 11.23 10.48 0.97
CA VAL A 655 10.36 10.31 2.14
C VAL A 655 9.09 9.60 1.70
N VAL A 656 8.87 8.39 2.22
CA VAL A 656 7.63 7.64 2.04
C VAL A 656 6.69 7.96 3.19
N SER A 657 5.45 8.32 2.87
CA SER A 657 4.39 8.53 3.85
C SER A 657 3.15 7.72 3.48
N GLY A 658 2.51 7.10 4.47
CA GLY A 658 1.31 6.28 4.26
C GLY A 658 1.55 4.76 4.09
N GLY A 659 2.81 4.31 4.03
CA GLY A 659 3.18 2.89 3.96
C GLY A 659 3.62 2.35 5.32
N SER A 660 2.70 1.77 6.08
CA SER A 660 3.05 0.93 7.24
C SER A 660 1.97 -0.10 7.49
N SER A 661 2.23 -1.32 7.04
CA SER A 661 1.61 -2.53 7.56
C SER A 661 2.18 -2.79 8.96
N GLY A 662 1.74 -2.01 9.94
CA GLY A 662 2.15 -2.12 11.33
C GLY A 662 1.13 -1.39 12.20
N GLY A 663 0.39 -2.15 13.00
CA GLY A 663 -0.83 -1.70 13.66
C GLY A 663 -0.71 -0.37 14.39
N ASP A 664 -1.57 0.57 14.00
CA ASP A 664 -2.11 1.56 14.91
C ASP A 664 -3.51 1.97 14.44
N VAL A 665 -4.37 2.24 15.42
CA VAL A 665 -5.64 2.92 15.20
C VAL A 665 -5.32 4.25 14.52
N VAL A 666 -5.79 4.46 13.29
CA VAL A 666 -5.56 5.73 12.57
C VAL A 666 -6.31 6.85 13.32
N MET A 667 -5.58 7.57 14.16
CA MET A 667 -6.04 8.80 14.79
C MET A 667 -6.00 9.94 13.76
N ALA A 668 -6.96 10.86 13.81
CA ALA A 668 -6.97 12.02 12.91
C ALA A 668 -5.63 12.79 12.95
N ALA A 669 -5.13 13.21 11.79
CA ALA A 669 -3.89 13.97 11.69
C ALA A 669 -4.10 15.40 12.22
N VAL A 670 -3.12 15.89 12.99
CA VAL A 670 -3.13 17.20 13.65
C VAL A 670 -2.46 18.23 12.74
N ASP A 671 -3.23 18.93 11.90
CA ASP A 671 -2.69 20.04 11.09
C ASP A 671 -2.42 21.31 11.93
N LYS A 672 -3.07 21.43 13.10
CA LYS A 672 -2.96 22.59 13.99
C LYS A 672 -2.81 22.14 15.43
N ALA A 673 -1.79 22.67 16.11
CA ALA A 673 -1.29 22.18 17.39
C ALA A 673 -2.41 21.87 18.42
N LEU A 674 -2.32 20.69 19.04
CA LEU A 674 -3.04 20.32 20.26
C LEU A 674 -2.58 21.15 21.49
N SER A 675 -1.67 22.11 21.29
CA SER A 675 -1.23 23.02 22.34
C SER A 675 -2.32 24.05 22.63
N PRO A 676 -2.93 24.03 23.83
CA PRO A 676 -3.92 25.04 24.19
C PRO A 676 -3.30 26.43 24.16
N VAL A 677 -4.04 27.40 23.63
CA VAL A 677 -3.68 28.82 23.67
C VAL A 677 -4.52 29.55 24.70
N LEU A 678 -4.06 30.71 25.16
CA LEU A 678 -4.85 31.57 26.05
C LEU A 678 -5.85 32.42 25.25
N ASP A 679 -6.97 32.77 25.86
CA ASP A 679 -7.99 33.68 25.31
C ASP A 679 -7.46 35.08 24.93
N THR A 680 -6.32 35.48 25.48
CA THR A 680 -5.56 36.69 25.12
C THR A 680 -4.67 36.53 23.89
N GLU A 681 -4.33 35.29 23.52
CA GLU A 681 -3.48 34.96 22.37
C GLU A 681 -4.29 34.77 21.08
N VAL A 682 -5.62 34.61 21.20
CA VAL A 682 -6.53 34.53 20.04
C VAL A 682 -6.73 35.90 19.42
N SER A 683 -6.04 36.15 18.30
CA SER A 683 -6.09 37.41 17.55
C SER A 683 -7.23 37.49 16.55
N ASN A 684 -7.62 36.37 15.93
CA ASN A 684 -8.75 36.27 15.01
C ASN A 684 -9.64 35.07 15.35
N LYS A 685 -10.67 35.31 16.15
CA LYS A 685 -11.63 34.29 16.57
C LYS A 685 -12.45 33.68 15.43
N ALA A 686 -12.62 34.38 14.30
CA ALA A 686 -13.43 33.89 13.17
C ALA A 686 -12.66 32.92 12.25
N ALA A 687 -11.35 32.72 12.47
CA ALA A 687 -10.52 31.86 11.64
C ALA A 687 -10.76 30.36 11.88
N ASP A 688 -11.11 29.98 13.11
CA ASP A 688 -11.15 28.59 13.57
C ASP A 688 -12.48 28.26 14.26
N ASN A 689 -12.83 26.97 14.34
CA ASN A 689 -13.79 26.54 15.37
C ASN A 689 -13.09 26.63 16.73
N LEU A 690 -13.80 27.05 17.76
CA LEU A 690 -13.22 27.29 19.08
C LEU A 690 -13.78 26.32 20.11
N ILE A 691 -12.91 25.76 20.95
CA ILE A 691 -13.30 25.10 22.21
C ILE A 691 -12.80 25.97 23.35
N LEU A 692 -13.71 26.68 24.00
CA LEU A 692 -13.44 27.64 25.05
C LEU A 692 -13.63 26.97 26.40
N VAL A 693 -12.53 26.70 27.10
CA VAL A 693 -12.55 26.06 28.42
C VAL A 693 -12.34 27.13 29.50
N GLY A 694 -13.25 27.16 30.46
CA GLY A 694 -13.29 28.13 31.55
C GLY A 694 -14.52 29.05 31.45
N GLY A 695 -15.09 29.36 32.61
CA GLY A 695 -16.28 30.21 32.72
C GLY A 695 -16.04 31.67 32.32
N PRO A 696 -17.12 32.48 32.16
CA PRO A 696 -17.04 33.88 31.74
C PRO A 696 -16.33 34.79 32.75
N ALA A 697 -16.00 34.29 33.94
CA ALA A 697 -15.13 34.94 34.91
C ALA A 697 -13.64 34.88 34.55
N VAL A 698 -13.22 33.83 33.85
CA VAL A 698 -11.80 33.50 33.63
C VAL A 698 -11.43 33.45 32.15
N ASN A 699 -12.41 33.21 31.27
CA ASN A 699 -12.24 33.20 29.82
C ASN A 699 -13.08 34.34 29.18
N ARG A 700 -12.38 35.33 28.62
CA ARG A 700 -12.93 36.52 27.96
C ARG A 700 -13.79 36.16 26.75
N LEU A 701 -13.39 35.15 25.98
CA LEU A 701 -14.17 34.69 24.83
C LEU A 701 -15.44 33.97 25.30
N SER A 702 -15.38 33.17 26.36
CA SER A 702 -16.60 32.57 26.96
C SER A 702 -17.61 33.64 27.38
N ALA A 703 -17.17 34.72 28.03
CA ALA A 703 -18.04 35.85 28.38
C ALA A 703 -18.64 36.53 27.13
N GLU A 704 -17.82 36.75 26.11
CA GLU A 704 -18.24 37.38 24.87
C GLU A 704 -19.32 36.56 24.13
N PHE A 705 -19.11 35.25 23.95
CA PHE A 705 -20.08 34.37 23.28
C PHE A 705 -21.34 34.10 24.12
N LEU A 706 -21.28 34.29 25.44
CA LEU A 706 -22.46 34.28 26.33
C LEU A 706 -23.18 35.64 26.40
N GLY A 707 -22.63 36.70 25.79
CA GLY A 707 -23.21 38.05 25.85
C GLY A 707 -23.06 38.73 27.22
N LEU A 708 -22.03 38.36 27.99
CA LEU A 708 -21.75 38.85 29.34
C LEU A 708 -20.57 39.84 29.36
N VAL A 709 -20.54 40.70 30.36
CA VAL A 709 -19.41 41.61 30.60
C VAL A 709 -18.29 40.84 31.32
N TYR A 710 -17.12 40.74 30.70
CA TYR A 710 -15.96 40.09 31.31
C TYR A 710 -15.30 40.99 32.39
N PRO A 711 -14.94 40.45 33.57
CA PRO A 711 -15.23 39.09 34.05
C PRO A 711 -16.62 38.98 34.71
N ALA A 712 -17.35 37.90 34.46
CA ALA A 712 -18.67 37.63 35.06
C ALA A 712 -18.62 36.47 36.06
N TYR A 713 -18.73 36.78 37.36
CA TYR A 713 -18.62 35.81 38.46
C TYR A 713 -19.99 35.44 39.05
N GLY A 714 -20.09 34.26 39.66
CA GLY A 714 -21.26 33.88 40.46
C GLY A 714 -22.55 33.94 39.66
N ALA A 715 -23.59 34.58 40.21
CA ALA A 715 -24.89 34.72 39.54
C ALA A 715 -24.79 35.50 38.20
N ASP A 716 -23.83 36.41 38.06
CA ASP A 716 -23.62 37.18 36.83
C ASP A 716 -23.07 36.31 35.68
N SER A 717 -22.53 35.12 35.98
CA SER A 717 -22.10 34.15 34.97
C SER A 717 -23.26 33.45 34.25
N GLY A 718 -24.48 33.53 34.81
CA GLY A 718 -25.63 32.76 34.34
C GLY A 718 -25.61 31.27 34.72
N ILE A 719 -24.58 30.81 35.43
CA ILE A 719 -24.42 29.41 35.86
C ILE A 719 -24.74 29.32 37.36
N SER A 720 -25.55 28.33 37.77
CA SER A 720 -25.85 28.13 39.20
C SER A 720 -24.72 27.40 39.93
N SER A 721 -24.63 27.59 41.24
CA SER A 721 -23.67 26.88 42.08
C SER A 721 -23.75 25.35 41.91
N GLY A 722 -22.61 24.72 41.62
CA GLY A 722 -22.50 23.27 41.41
C GLY A 722 -22.96 22.80 40.01
N GLU A 723 -23.18 23.72 39.08
CA GLU A 723 -23.57 23.43 37.70
C GLU A 723 -22.45 23.84 36.73
N ALA A 724 -22.46 23.22 35.55
CA ALA A 724 -21.69 23.65 34.40
C ALA A 724 -22.59 23.68 33.17
N ILE A 725 -22.18 24.42 32.15
CA ILE A 725 -22.84 24.45 30.85
C ILE A 725 -21.88 23.96 29.76
N ILE A 726 -22.44 23.28 28.78
CA ILE A 726 -21.83 23.04 27.47
C ILE A 726 -22.74 23.78 26.48
N SER A 727 -22.21 24.81 25.81
CA SER A 727 -23.00 25.71 24.96
C SER A 727 -22.31 25.91 23.62
N LEU A 728 -22.99 25.59 22.52
CA LEU A 728 -22.51 25.76 21.16
C LEU A 728 -23.07 27.07 20.60
N LYS A 729 -22.19 28.00 20.23
CA LYS A 729 -22.54 29.34 19.72
C LYS A 729 -22.05 29.52 18.29
N ASP A 730 -22.78 30.35 17.55
CA ASP A 730 -22.41 30.79 16.21
C ASP A 730 -21.13 31.65 16.25
N ASN A 731 -20.21 31.38 15.32
CA ASN A 731 -18.99 32.13 15.08
C ASN A 731 -18.81 32.40 13.57
N GLY A 732 -19.90 32.75 12.89
CA GLY A 732 -19.92 33.07 11.46
C GLY A 732 -19.98 31.80 10.61
N ASN A 733 -18.90 31.50 9.89
CA ASN A 733 -18.78 30.24 9.14
C ASN A 733 -18.23 29.08 10.00
N LYS A 734 -18.00 29.33 11.28
CA LYS A 734 -17.40 28.42 12.26
C LYS A 734 -18.26 28.40 13.52
N VAL A 735 -17.94 27.53 14.48
CA VAL A 735 -18.65 27.44 15.78
C VAL A 735 -17.71 27.70 16.96
N ALA A 736 -18.28 28.09 18.10
CA ALA A 736 -17.58 28.18 19.37
C ALA A 736 -18.32 27.34 20.44
N MET A 737 -17.68 26.29 20.95
CA MET A 737 -18.18 25.50 22.08
C MET A 737 -17.60 26.03 23.39
N ILE A 738 -18.48 26.47 24.28
CA ILE A 738 -18.16 26.93 25.62
C ILE A 738 -18.33 25.78 26.59
N VAL A 739 -17.28 25.50 27.37
CA VAL A 739 -17.28 24.54 28.47
C VAL A 739 -16.97 25.30 29.75
N ALA A 740 -18.02 25.62 30.51
CA ALA A 740 -17.96 26.57 31.61
C ALA A 740 -18.65 26.03 32.87
N GLY A 741 -17.90 25.90 33.96
CA GLY A 741 -18.43 25.61 35.29
C GLY A 741 -18.63 26.86 36.16
N TYR A 742 -19.48 26.75 37.18
CA TYR A 742 -19.54 27.73 38.27
C TYR A 742 -18.21 27.80 39.03
N GLU A 743 -17.62 26.64 39.32
CA GLU A 743 -16.24 26.48 39.77
C GLU A 743 -15.41 25.63 38.79
N ALA A 744 -14.08 25.68 38.91
CA ALA A 744 -13.18 24.91 38.05
C ALA A 744 -13.41 23.38 38.13
N GLY A 745 -13.87 22.88 39.29
CA GLY A 745 -14.29 21.48 39.42
C GLY A 745 -15.54 21.11 38.60
N ASP A 746 -16.43 22.09 38.39
CA ASP A 746 -17.61 21.94 37.53
C ASP A 746 -17.22 21.96 36.05
N THR A 747 -16.24 22.79 35.66
CA THR A 747 -15.67 22.81 34.30
C THR A 747 -15.10 21.43 33.94
N VAL A 748 -14.29 20.83 34.82
CA VAL A 748 -13.74 19.47 34.61
C VAL A 748 -14.85 18.43 34.43
N ARG A 749 -15.95 18.55 35.18
CA ARG A 749 -17.10 17.64 35.04
C ARG A 749 -17.73 17.75 33.65
N ALA A 750 -17.93 18.95 33.13
CA ALA A 750 -18.44 19.16 31.78
C ALA A 750 -17.46 18.66 30.71
N SER A 751 -16.15 18.88 30.89
CA SER A 751 -15.12 18.34 30.01
C SER A 751 -15.15 16.82 29.89
N ARG A 752 -15.40 16.10 30.99
CA ARG A 752 -15.51 14.63 30.96
C ARG A 752 -16.75 14.13 30.22
N VAL A 753 -17.86 14.87 30.27
CA VAL A 753 -19.04 14.55 29.47
C VAL A 753 -18.70 14.59 27.98
N LEU A 754 -17.90 15.57 27.54
CA LEU A 754 -17.44 15.68 26.15
C LEU A 754 -16.36 14.66 25.79
N ARG A 755 -15.52 14.26 26.75
CA ARG A 755 -14.56 13.17 26.56
C ARG A 755 -15.27 11.84 26.31
N ASP A 756 -16.23 11.51 27.17
CA ASP A 756 -16.97 10.26 27.16
C ASP A 756 -18.33 10.41 26.45
N TYR A 757 -18.40 11.27 25.41
CA TYR A 757 -19.65 11.75 24.81
C TYR A 757 -20.59 10.65 24.32
N SER A 758 -20.06 9.51 23.90
CA SER A 758 -20.85 8.35 23.46
C SER A 758 -21.81 7.85 24.53
N ALA A 759 -21.43 7.94 25.81
CA ALA A 759 -22.29 7.58 26.94
C ALA A 759 -23.41 8.61 27.19
N TYR A 760 -23.28 9.84 26.68
CA TYR A 760 -24.21 10.96 26.91
C TYR A 760 -24.91 11.46 25.64
N ALA A 761 -24.64 10.87 24.47
CA ALA A 761 -25.12 11.33 23.16
C ALA A 761 -26.65 11.51 23.11
N SER A 762 -27.42 10.66 23.81
CA SER A 762 -28.88 10.78 23.87
C SER A 762 -29.39 12.04 24.60
N ASN A 763 -28.53 12.67 25.41
CA ASN A 763 -28.80 13.84 26.25
C ASN A 763 -28.11 15.13 25.78
N LEU A 764 -27.08 15.04 24.93
CA LEU A 764 -26.47 16.18 24.26
C LEU A 764 -27.37 16.59 23.10
N LYS A 765 -28.35 17.47 23.35
CA LYS A 765 -29.33 17.91 22.34
C LYS A 765 -29.60 19.40 22.48
N GLY A 766 -29.75 20.08 21.34
CA GLY A 766 -29.92 21.52 21.24
C GLY A 766 -28.60 22.28 21.38
N ALA A 767 -28.67 23.61 21.39
CA ALA A 767 -27.49 24.47 21.43
C ALA A 767 -26.82 24.55 22.82
N GLU A 768 -27.49 24.11 23.88
CA GLU A 768 -26.95 24.20 25.25
C GLU A 768 -27.52 23.12 26.17
N VAL A 769 -26.66 22.56 27.03
CA VAL A 769 -27.04 21.63 28.09
C VAL A 769 -26.41 22.02 29.43
N THR A 770 -27.08 21.66 30.52
CA THR A 770 -26.56 21.82 31.88
C THR A 770 -26.00 20.50 32.40
N VAL A 771 -24.80 20.52 32.97
CA VAL A 771 -24.11 19.38 33.57
C VAL A 771 -24.09 19.52 35.09
N LYS A 772 -24.72 18.57 35.79
CA LYS A 772 -24.82 18.50 37.26
C LYS A 772 -24.16 17.23 37.80
N GLY A 773 -24.14 17.07 39.12
CA GLY A 773 -23.63 15.87 39.79
C GLY A 773 -22.14 15.93 40.10
N THR A 774 -21.50 14.78 40.25
CA THR A 774 -20.07 14.69 40.58
C THR A 774 -19.23 14.42 39.34
N THR A 775 -17.93 14.70 39.41
CA THR A 775 -16.97 14.41 38.32
C THR A 775 -16.86 12.91 38.00
N SER A 776 -17.31 12.03 38.90
CA SER A 776 -17.36 10.57 38.71
C SER A 776 -18.72 10.06 38.21
N ASN A 777 -19.78 10.86 38.30
CA ASN A 777 -21.12 10.50 37.88
C ASN A 777 -21.90 11.76 37.44
N PRO A 778 -21.53 12.34 36.28
CA PRO A 778 -22.19 13.54 35.79
C PRO A 778 -23.60 13.23 35.27
N THR A 779 -24.48 14.22 35.31
CA THR A 779 -25.83 14.14 34.74
C THR A 779 -26.03 15.29 33.78
N VAL A 780 -26.44 14.98 32.54
CA VAL A 780 -26.72 15.96 31.50
C VAL A 780 -28.22 16.21 31.43
N VAL A 781 -28.62 17.47 31.56
CA VAL A 781 -30.01 17.90 31.47
C VAL A 781 -30.10 18.92 30.33
N ALA A 782 -31.05 18.71 29.41
CA ALA A 782 -31.32 19.70 28.36
C ALA A 782 -31.67 21.04 29.01
N SER A 783 -31.03 22.12 28.55
CA SER A 783 -31.34 23.45 29.07
C SER A 783 -32.78 23.79 28.68
N VAL A 784 -33.61 24.18 29.64
CA VAL A 784 -34.98 24.61 29.36
C VAL A 784 -34.86 26.01 28.77
N ALA A 785 -35.03 26.12 27.44
CA ALA A 785 -35.11 27.40 26.77
C ALA A 785 -36.28 28.25 27.32
#